data_AF-A0A9N9Q9D4-F1
#
_entry.id   AF-A0A9N9Q9D4-F1
#
_cell.length_a   1.000
_cell.length_b   1.000
_cell.length_c   1.000
_cell.angle_alpha   90.00
_cell.angle_beta   90.00
_cell.angle_gamma   90.00
#
_symmetry.space_group_name_H-M   'P 1'
#
loop_
_entity.id
_entity.type
_entity.pdbx_description
1 polymer ?
#
loop_
_entity_poly.entity_id
_entity_poly.type
_entity_poly.pdbx_seq_one_letter_code
_entity_poly.pdbx_strand_id
1 'polypeptide(L)'
;MNANYIPLGSVDETAYFDRGGEEQPVRHHRIEGKTPEERKEIARAIRLAAKKEKKKIKSDAKKQRKQNAIMHRRLTKNPEKYVKNKERNKLRDIDNERHKIRMEAVRQAERLAAIHDPSGKMFNIGQVIVLEDGRVKNKELWERAEETRKAKEAGIELPAPNPAEGINPERMPLIKGGIPVANPAAPAKKLSNKQRARLAASLPKPVPPRPILPPGISIPMGEEDFISQFDITDEDIQKRLSKAKGAKKTAAKQLRRVQQEQKKFNKAMKIKKKQAANRGEIWDPIKAKKEVLGEQEAEEAAKEAEEAKKSNNEEGKDSDSSSSGSDSDSDSESESDSEGEEEKSEKPKSNKSKRRAEDDAEGEPQAKKSKKSKSSSDDTEAKKGNGLDFEFVVPPVKKKSKTILHREVPKINLKLIQPEGIDKTLKKHIKKARKDAKRAAEAIEKAKKKKIEDEKALEAENAKRAALGIPPKRKPKQAVEVPPEEAHLNKKARKFLRDQRKAEEAAKLSGESKEEIEARLEKEEAARKIKKAENKAKKEELDRHVAAVMLEKKEAEARFEKEKAAQKAEKKAKKQEPDRASAAAIPEKKGLAVQWNSDKLGGGAARQDKFNRLLGAKKANVEEKSEERKSKKVKNEVDLEKVQNELERQYESGMKMKYDGGGKRRGLGA
;
A
#
# COMPACT_ATOMS: atom_id res chain seq x y z
N MET A 1 -33.83 19.91 -4.71
CA MET A 1 -34.24 18.54 -5.08
C MET A 1 -33.72 17.58 -4.01
N ASN A 2 -34.53 16.65 -3.51
CA ASN A 2 -34.14 15.78 -2.39
C ASN A 2 -33.30 14.59 -2.86
N ALA A 3 -32.00 14.59 -2.57
CA ALA A 3 -31.03 13.58 -3.00
C ALA A 3 -31.24 12.15 -2.44
N ASN A 4 -32.25 11.94 -1.59
CA ASN A 4 -32.60 10.64 -1.02
C ASN A 4 -33.86 10.01 -1.63
N TYR A 5 -34.54 10.67 -2.59
CA TYR A 5 -35.60 10.02 -3.35
C TYR A 5 -34.99 9.14 -4.44
N ILE A 6 -34.71 7.88 -4.12
CA ILE A 6 -34.59 6.86 -5.16
C ILE A 6 -36.00 6.67 -5.72
N PRO A 7 -36.28 7.01 -6.99
CA PRO A 7 -37.53 6.61 -7.60
C PRO A 7 -37.53 5.09 -7.64
N LEU A 8 -38.28 4.47 -6.73
CA LEU A 8 -38.82 3.15 -6.98
C LEU A 8 -39.65 3.32 -8.25
N GLY A 9 -39.22 2.67 -9.33
CA GLY A 9 -39.91 2.74 -10.62
C GLY A 9 -41.39 2.46 -10.40
N SER A 10 -42.24 3.19 -11.13
CA SER A 10 -43.69 3.05 -11.11
C SER A 10 -44.07 1.57 -11.04
N VAL A 11 -44.80 1.17 -10.00
CA VAL A 11 -45.09 -0.23 -9.68
C VAL A 11 -45.87 -0.93 -10.82
N ASP A 12 -46.50 -0.14 -11.70
CA ASP A 12 -47.22 -0.57 -12.89
C ASP A 12 -46.28 -0.98 -14.06
N GLU A 13 -45.01 -0.57 -14.05
CA GLU A 13 -43.98 -1.11 -14.94
C GLU A 13 -43.51 -2.47 -14.44
N THR A 14 -44.34 -3.48 -14.69
CA THR A 14 -43.98 -4.91 -14.64
C THR A 14 -42.58 -5.12 -15.17
N ALA A 15 -41.65 -5.46 -14.27
CA ALA A 15 -40.24 -5.59 -14.61
C ALA A 15 -40.09 -6.59 -15.78
N TYR A 16 -39.23 -6.26 -16.74
CA TYR A 16 -39.02 -7.03 -17.99
C TYR A 16 -38.57 -8.50 -17.75
N PHE A 17 -38.34 -8.90 -16.50
CA PHE A 17 -38.06 -10.27 -16.09
C PHE A 17 -39.32 -11.11 -15.81
N ASP A 18 -40.44 -10.48 -15.42
CA ASP A 18 -41.72 -11.17 -15.13
C ASP A 18 -42.70 -11.13 -16.32
N ARG A 19 -42.45 -10.27 -17.32
CA ARG A 19 -42.98 -10.54 -18.67
C ARG A 19 -42.23 -11.75 -19.23
N GLY A 20 -42.78 -12.94 -19.00
CA GLY A 20 -42.27 -14.20 -19.53
C GLY A 20 -41.98 -14.06 -21.02
N GLY A 21 -40.69 -14.06 -21.37
CA GLY A 21 -40.23 -13.50 -22.63
C GLY A 21 -40.64 -14.32 -23.85
N GLU A 22 -41.80 -14.00 -24.43
CA GLU A 22 -41.99 -14.02 -25.88
C GLU A 22 -41.15 -12.93 -26.55
N GLU A 23 -39.83 -12.93 -26.28
CA GLU A 23 -38.87 -12.48 -27.29
C GLU A 23 -38.99 -13.48 -28.44
N GLN A 24 -39.92 -13.20 -29.37
CA GLN A 24 -40.07 -13.85 -30.67
C GLN A 24 -38.66 -14.23 -31.16
N PRO A 25 -38.34 -15.52 -31.29
CA PRO A 25 -36.96 -15.96 -31.43
C PRO A 25 -36.38 -15.31 -32.67
N VAL A 26 -35.51 -14.30 -32.47
CA VAL A 26 -35.12 -13.33 -33.49
C VAL A 26 -34.71 -14.10 -34.74
N ARG A 27 -35.63 -14.13 -35.71
CA ARG A 27 -35.61 -15.11 -36.80
C ARG A 27 -34.25 -14.98 -37.47
N HIS A 28 -33.40 -15.99 -37.29
CA HIS A 28 -31.99 -15.89 -37.64
C HIS A 28 -31.88 -15.34 -39.05
N HIS A 29 -31.34 -14.12 -39.18
CA HIS A 29 -31.33 -13.38 -40.45
C HIS A 29 -30.89 -14.33 -41.56
N ARG A 30 -31.74 -14.49 -42.59
CA ARG A 30 -31.50 -15.45 -43.66
C ARG A 30 -30.11 -15.16 -44.22
N ILE A 31 -29.23 -16.15 -44.12
CA ILE A 31 -27.84 -16.00 -44.52
C ILE A 31 -27.80 -16.17 -46.03
N GLU A 32 -27.99 -15.06 -46.72
CA GLU A 32 -27.94 -14.97 -48.16
C GLU A 32 -26.49 -15.07 -48.63
N GLY A 33 -26.25 -16.06 -49.49
CA GLY A 33 -24.97 -16.35 -50.12
C GLY A 33 -25.27 -17.13 -51.39
N LYS A 34 -24.47 -16.93 -52.44
CA LYS A 34 -24.71 -17.51 -53.76
C LYS A 34 -24.43 -19.01 -53.74
N THR A 35 -23.35 -19.41 -53.09
CA THR A 35 -22.98 -20.84 -52.90
C THR A 35 -23.30 -21.36 -51.49
N PRO A 36 -23.51 -22.68 -51.30
CA PRO A 36 -23.69 -23.27 -49.97
C PRO A 36 -22.44 -23.15 -49.08
N GLU A 37 -21.26 -22.89 -49.65
CA GLU A 37 -20.02 -22.68 -48.92
C GLU A 37 -19.93 -21.25 -48.37
N GLU A 38 -20.22 -20.23 -49.18
CA GLU A 38 -20.37 -18.84 -48.72
C GLU A 38 -21.35 -18.74 -47.55
N ARG A 39 -22.51 -19.40 -47.63
CA ARG A 39 -23.49 -19.43 -46.52
C ARG A 39 -22.89 -20.01 -45.23
N LYS A 40 -22.07 -21.06 -45.32
CA LYS A 40 -21.35 -21.65 -44.18
C LYS A 40 -20.27 -20.69 -43.65
N GLU A 41 -19.56 -19.97 -44.52
CA GLU A 41 -18.53 -19.00 -44.13
C GLU A 41 -19.13 -17.77 -43.43
N ILE A 42 -20.18 -17.17 -44.01
CA ILE A 42 -20.90 -16.04 -43.43
C ILE A 42 -21.50 -16.46 -42.07
N ALA A 43 -22.09 -17.66 -41.96
CA ALA A 43 -22.56 -18.21 -40.68
C ALA A 43 -21.43 -18.35 -39.64
N ARG A 44 -20.23 -18.81 -40.06
CA ARG A 44 -19.05 -18.87 -39.18
C ARG A 44 -18.58 -17.47 -38.78
N ALA A 45 -18.58 -16.50 -39.69
CA ALA A 45 -18.20 -15.11 -39.44
C ALA A 45 -19.14 -14.43 -38.43
N ILE A 46 -20.46 -14.51 -38.64
CA ILE A 46 -21.49 -14.00 -37.72
C ILE A 46 -21.34 -14.64 -36.33
N ARG A 47 -21.23 -15.98 -36.25
CA ARG A 47 -21.00 -16.68 -34.97
C ARG A 47 -19.71 -16.24 -34.28
N LEU A 48 -18.64 -15.96 -35.02
CA LEU A 48 -17.38 -15.46 -34.47
C LEU A 48 -17.45 -13.99 -34.04
N ALA A 49 -18.25 -13.15 -34.73
CA ALA A 49 -18.54 -11.76 -34.38
C ALA A 49 -19.37 -11.68 -33.09
N ALA A 50 -20.49 -12.39 -32.99
CA ALA A 50 -21.28 -12.51 -31.77
C ALA A 50 -20.43 -13.06 -30.59
N LYS A 51 -19.54 -14.04 -30.84
CA LYS A 51 -18.55 -14.51 -29.84
C LYS A 51 -17.41 -13.53 -29.55
N LYS A 52 -17.19 -12.45 -30.33
CA LYS A 52 -16.32 -11.31 -29.96
C LYS A 52 -17.11 -10.33 -29.09
N GLU A 53 -18.30 -9.96 -29.53
CA GLU A 53 -19.18 -8.99 -28.90
C GLU A 53 -19.65 -9.42 -27.50
N LYS A 54 -20.18 -10.64 -27.34
CA LYS A 54 -20.52 -11.22 -26.03
C LYS A 54 -19.31 -11.30 -25.09
N LYS A 55 -18.08 -11.33 -25.62
CA LYS A 55 -16.84 -11.21 -24.81
C LYS A 55 -16.49 -9.75 -24.48
N LYS A 56 -16.71 -8.78 -25.38
CA LYS A 56 -16.60 -7.34 -25.10
C LYS A 56 -17.59 -6.93 -24.01
N ILE A 57 -18.89 -7.15 -24.21
CA ILE A 57 -19.97 -6.84 -23.25
C ILE A 57 -19.65 -7.42 -21.86
N LYS A 58 -19.28 -8.72 -21.77
CA LYS A 58 -18.85 -9.34 -20.50
C LYS A 58 -17.60 -8.70 -19.89
N SER A 59 -16.66 -8.20 -20.71
CA SER A 59 -15.46 -7.52 -20.23
C SER A 59 -15.76 -6.10 -19.74
N ASP A 60 -16.68 -5.39 -20.39
CA ASP A 60 -17.02 -4.00 -20.09
C ASP A 60 -17.98 -3.91 -18.91
N ALA A 61 -18.98 -4.80 -18.81
CA ALA A 61 -19.76 -4.99 -17.59
C ALA A 61 -18.86 -5.33 -16.38
N LYS A 62 -17.75 -6.05 -16.59
CA LYS A 62 -16.75 -6.34 -15.54
C LYS A 62 -15.86 -5.12 -15.22
N LYS A 63 -15.67 -4.17 -16.14
CA LYS A 63 -15.03 -2.86 -15.86
C LYS A 63 -15.99 -1.97 -15.08
N GLN A 64 -17.23 -1.82 -15.52
CA GLN A 64 -18.28 -1.05 -14.84
C GLN A 64 -18.48 -1.52 -13.40
N ARG A 65 -18.66 -2.84 -13.16
CA ARG A 65 -18.74 -3.39 -11.79
C ARG A 65 -17.53 -3.06 -10.92
N LYS A 66 -16.32 -2.96 -11.50
CA LYS A 66 -15.12 -2.51 -10.78
C LYS A 66 -15.11 -1.00 -10.53
N GLN A 67 -15.54 -0.19 -11.50
CA GLN A 67 -15.67 1.26 -11.36
C GLN A 67 -16.69 1.60 -10.28
N ASN A 68 -17.89 1.01 -10.32
CA ASN A 68 -18.94 1.19 -9.30
C ASN A 68 -18.43 0.74 -7.91
N ALA A 69 -17.70 -0.37 -7.82
CA ALA A 69 -17.08 -0.79 -6.56
C ALA A 69 -15.95 0.16 -6.08
N ILE A 70 -15.26 0.87 -6.97
CA ILE A 70 -14.29 1.93 -6.62
C ILE A 70 -15.02 3.19 -6.17
N MET A 71 -16.08 3.62 -6.86
CA MET A 71 -16.90 4.77 -6.50
C MET A 71 -17.57 4.57 -5.15
N HIS A 72 -18.21 3.42 -4.92
CA HIS A 72 -18.78 3.08 -3.61
C HIS A 72 -17.71 3.08 -2.51
N ARG A 73 -16.47 2.65 -2.80
CA ARG A 73 -15.31 2.73 -1.88
C ARG A 73 -14.69 4.13 -1.76
N ARG A 74 -15.05 5.09 -2.61
CA ARG A 74 -14.70 6.52 -2.46
C ARG A 74 -15.75 7.19 -1.59
N LEU A 75 -17.03 7.06 -1.95
CA LEU A 75 -18.18 7.61 -1.21
C LEU A 75 -18.23 7.13 0.25
N THR A 76 -18.02 5.83 0.51
CA THR A 76 -18.04 5.29 1.89
C THR A 76 -16.78 5.57 2.72
N LYS A 77 -15.74 6.19 2.15
CA LYS A 77 -14.58 6.64 2.94
C LYS A 77 -14.83 8.04 3.44
N ASN A 78 -15.16 8.17 4.73
CA ASN A 78 -15.08 9.45 5.43
C ASN A 78 -13.65 10.03 5.28
N PRO A 79 -13.44 11.12 4.51
CA PRO A 79 -12.10 11.62 4.18
C PRO A 79 -11.44 12.29 5.39
N GLU A 80 -12.22 13.03 6.18
CA GLU A 80 -11.75 13.71 7.40
C GLU A 80 -11.06 12.74 8.36
N LYS A 81 -11.62 11.55 8.57
CA LYS A 81 -11.05 10.52 9.44
C LYS A 81 -9.66 10.09 8.98
N TYR A 82 -9.41 10.08 7.66
CA TYR A 82 -8.07 9.82 7.12
C TYR A 82 -7.15 11.03 7.22
N VAL A 83 -7.64 12.26 7.01
CA VAL A 83 -6.87 13.52 7.17
C VAL A 83 -6.45 13.71 8.62
N LYS A 84 -7.40 13.73 9.57
CA LYS A 84 -7.16 13.83 11.02
C LYS A 84 -6.21 12.73 11.53
N ASN A 85 -6.31 11.51 10.99
CA ASN A 85 -5.39 10.43 11.34
C ASN A 85 -3.99 10.57 10.69
N LYS A 86 -3.89 11.14 9.48
CA LYS A 86 -2.62 11.44 8.80
C LYS A 86 -1.89 12.56 9.55
N GLU A 87 -2.59 13.60 9.97
CA GLU A 87 -2.06 14.71 10.78
C GLU A 87 -1.59 14.25 12.16
N ARG A 88 -2.41 13.49 12.89
CA ARG A 88 -2.01 12.89 14.17
C ARG A 88 -0.75 12.01 14.03
N ASN A 89 -0.62 11.25 12.95
CA ASN A 89 0.61 10.48 12.70
C ASN A 89 1.79 11.38 12.29
N LYS A 90 1.55 12.50 11.60
CA LYS A 90 2.58 13.52 11.27
C LYS A 90 3.11 14.18 12.54
N LEU A 91 2.22 14.65 13.43
CA LEU A 91 2.56 15.20 14.74
C LEU A 91 3.34 14.16 15.58
N ARG A 92 2.85 12.93 15.65
CA ARG A 92 3.56 11.86 16.39
C ARG A 92 4.94 11.52 15.78
N ASP A 93 5.11 11.56 14.47
CA ASP A 93 6.44 11.44 13.84
C ASP A 93 7.35 12.61 14.26
N ILE A 94 6.82 13.85 14.29
CA ILE A 94 7.53 15.06 14.72
C ILE A 94 7.94 14.97 16.20
N ASP A 95 7.03 14.64 17.10
CA ASP A 95 7.30 14.52 18.54
C ASP A 95 8.36 13.45 18.85
N ASN A 96 8.32 12.33 18.13
CA ASN A 96 9.33 11.27 18.31
C ASN A 96 10.72 11.71 17.82
N GLU A 97 10.81 12.44 16.71
CA GLU A 97 12.09 12.94 16.21
C GLU A 97 12.60 14.11 17.06
N ARG A 98 11.72 15.03 17.49
CA ARG A 98 12.01 16.09 18.49
C ARG A 98 12.59 15.51 19.77
N HIS A 99 11.92 14.53 20.36
CA HIS A 99 12.42 13.87 21.58
C HIS A 99 13.75 13.15 21.32
N LYS A 100 13.93 12.52 20.15
CA LYS A 100 15.21 11.90 19.78
C LYS A 100 16.34 12.94 19.65
N ILE A 101 16.08 14.10 19.04
CA ILE A 101 17.03 15.21 18.93
C ILE A 101 17.38 15.75 20.32
N ARG A 102 16.39 16.00 21.19
CA ARG A 102 16.64 16.44 22.57
C ARG A 102 17.46 15.44 23.39
N MET A 103 17.23 14.13 23.22
CA MET A 103 18.05 13.09 23.83
C MET A 103 19.44 12.93 23.19
N GLU A 104 19.66 13.46 21.98
CA GLU A 104 20.97 13.51 21.31
C GLU A 104 21.75 14.72 21.85
N ALA A 105 21.12 15.89 21.93
CA ALA A 105 21.62 17.09 22.59
C ALA A 105 22.05 16.85 24.05
N VAL A 106 21.22 16.18 24.87
CA VAL A 106 21.60 15.80 26.24
C VAL A 106 22.84 14.91 26.26
N ARG A 107 22.98 13.95 25.32
CA ARG A 107 24.18 13.09 25.25
C ARG A 107 25.43 13.84 24.80
N GLN A 108 25.31 14.88 23.98
CA GLN A 108 26.45 15.74 23.63
C GLN A 108 26.91 16.50 24.87
N ALA A 109 25.97 17.10 25.61
CA ALA A 109 26.28 17.77 26.87
C ALA A 109 26.77 16.80 27.97
N GLU A 110 26.29 15.54 28.04
CA GLU A 110 26.88 14.48 28.88
C GLU A 110 28.36 14.24 28.55
N ARG A 111 28.75 14.21 27.26
CA ARG A 111 30.16 14.04 26.85
C ARG A 111 31.02 15.24 27.23
N LEU A 112 30.50 16.46 27.10
CA LEU A 112 31.22 17.66 27.52
C LEU A 112 31.36 17.72 29.04
N ALA A 113 30.31 17.35 29.78
CA ALA A 113 30.36 17.17 31.24
C ALA A 113 31.43 16.14 31.63
N ALA A 114 31.50 14.98 30.97
CA ALA A 114 32.54 13.98 31.24
C ALA A 114 33.99 14.49 31.10
N ILE A 115 34.23 15.55 30.31
CA ILE A 115 35.55 16.18 30.13
C ILE A 115 35.78 17.32 31.14
N HIS A 116 34.76 18.16 31.38
CA HIS A 116 34.91 19.43 32.12
C HIS A 116 34.33 19.42 33.54
N ASP A 117 33.22 18.71 33.78
CA ASP A 117 32.53 18.60 35.07
C ASP A 117 31.79 17.25 35.16
N PRO A 118 32.43 16.17 35.66
CA PRO A 118 31.78 14.87 35.79
C PRO A 118 30.62 14.87 36.80
N SER A 119 30.42 15.92 37.59
CA SER A 119 29.21 16.08 38.42
C SER A 119 27.96 16.40 37.58
N GLY A 120 28.12 16.88 36.34
CA GLY A 120 27.05 17.25 35.42
C GLY A 120 26.33 18.57 35.75
N LYS A 121 26.60 19.14 36.93
CA LYS A 121 25.89 20.32 37.46
C LYS A 121 26.04 21.53 36.55
N MET A 122 27.24 21.79 36.02
CA MET A 122 27.50 22.91 35.11
C MET A 122 26.64 22.86 33.83
N PHE A 123 26.29 21.66 33.37
CA PHE A 123 25.53 21.45 32.14
C PHE A 123 24.02 21.24 32.38
N ASN A 124 23.55 21.31 33.64
CA ASN A 124 22.20 20.97 34.07
C ASN A 124 21.81 19.49 33.76
N ILE A 125 22.74 18.57 34.04
CA ILE A 125 22.60 17.12 33.84
C ILE A 125 23.00 16.40 35.14
N GLY A 126 22.44 15.20 35.38
CA GLY A 126 22.85 14.36 36.50
C GLY A 126 24.30 13.88 36.40
N GLN A 127 24.84 13.32 37.49
CA GLN A 127 26.24 12.88 37.57
C GLN A 127 26.60 11.92 36.42
N VAL A 128 27.78 12.11 35.85
CA VAL A 128 28.24 11.40 34.64
C VAL A 128 29.39 10.45 34.98
N ILE A 129 29.35 9.23 34.44
CA ILE A 129 30.43 8.24 34.52
C ILE A 129 30.95 7.96 33.12
N VAL A 130 32.28 7.95 32.99
CA VAL A 130 32.99 7.40 31.84
C VAL A 130 33.30 5.94 32.12
N LEU A 131 32.83 5.05 31.25
CA LEU A 131 33.15 3.62 31.31
C LEU A 131 34.50 3.33 30.65
N GLU A 132 35.08 2.17 30.98
CA GLU A 132 36.32 1.63 30.38
C GLU A 132 36.29 1.57 28.84
N ASP A 133 35.10 1.41 28.23
CA ASP A 133 34.92 1.42 26.78
C ASP A 133 34.83 2.83 26.16
N GLY A 134 35.20 3.86 26.93
CA GLY A 134 35.12 5.28 26.56
C GLY A 134 33.70 5.81 26.45
N ARG A 135 32.67 5.03 26.81
CA ARG A 135 31.28 5.48 26.73
C ARG A 135 30.87 6.23 27.98
N VAL A 136 30.40 7.44 27.73
CA VAL A 136 29.79 8.32 28.72
C VAL A 136 28.35 7.88 28.99
N LYS A 137 27.96 7.81 30.27
CA LYS A 137 26.58 7.57 30.72
C LYS A 137 26.26 8.39 31.97
N ASN A 138 25.02 8.84 32.08
CA ASN A 138 24.46 9.29 33.36
C ASN A 138 24.47 8.13 34.38
N LYS A 139 25.02 8.39 35.57
CA LYS A 139 25.21 7.47 36.69
C LYS A 139 23.90 6.87 37.18
N GLU A 140 22.89 7.69 37.46
CA GLU A 140 21.60 7.24 38.00
C GLU A 140 20.90 6.27 37.03
N LEU A 141 20.95 6.57 35.73
CA LEU A 141 20.40 5.70 34.69
C LEU A 141 21.20 4.41 34.52
N TRP A 142 22.51 4.43 34.81
CA TRP A 142 23.35 3.25 34.78
C TRP A 142 23.15 2.37 36.01
N GLU A 143 23.11 2.94 37.22
CA GLU A 143 22.79 2.27 38.47
C GLU A 143 21.40 1.62 38.42
N ARG A 144 20.37 2.36 37.97
CA ARG A 144 19.02 1.79 37.79
C ARG A 144 18.98 0.69 36.71
N ALA A 145 19.86 0.76 35.69
CA ALA A 145 20.01 -0.33 34.72
C ALA A 145 20.74 -1.55 35.31
N GLU A 146 21.73 -1.34 36.17
CA GLU A 146 22.41 -2.39 36.95
C GLU A 146 21.45 -3.07 37.92
N GLU A 147 20.66 -2.33 38.69
CA GLU A 147 19.62 -2.86 39.59
C GLU A 147 18.61 -3.72 38.82
N THR A 148 18.08 -3.22 37.70
CA THR A 148 17.14 -4.00 36.87
C THR A 148 17.79 -5.16 36.11
N ARG A 149 19.12 -5.26 36.11
CA ARG A 149 19.87 -6.44 35.64
C ARG A 149 20.10 -7.42 36.79
N LYS A 150 20.62 -6.96 37.93
CA LYS A 150 20.84 -7.74 39.17
C LYS A 150 19.54 -8.40 39.65
N ALA A 151 18.42 -7.69 39.63
CA ALA A 151 17.12 -8.27 39.99
C ALA A 151 16.66 -9.36 39.00
N LYS A 152 16.87 -9.17 37.69
CA LYS A 152 16.57 -10.21 36.68
C LYS A 152 17.48 -11.43 36.81
N GLU A 153 18.75 -11.22 37.14
CA GLU A 153 19.71 -12.30 37.42
C GLU A 153 19.32 -13.05 38.72
N ALA A 154 18.77 -12.35 39.72
CA ALA A 154 18.18 -12.93 40.94
C ALA A 154 16.77 -13.53 40.75
N GLY A 155 16.20 -13.51 39.54
CA GLY A 155 14.83 -13.98 39.27
C GLY A 155 13.71 -13.11 39.86
N ILE A 156 14.04 -11.97 40.47
CA ILE A 156 13.10 -10.99 41.00
C ILE A 156 12.59 -10.15 39.82
N GLU A 157 11.33 -10.38 39.40
CA GLU A 157 10.62 -9.44 38.53
C GLU A 157 10.37 -8.14 39.32
N LEU A 158 11.34 -7.22 39.30
CA LEU A 158 11.12 -5.86 39.77
C LEU A 158 9.85 -5.31 39.08
N PRO A 159 8.90 -4.74 39.84
CA PRO A 159 7.73 -4.13 39.24
C PRO A 159 8.20 -3.10 38.22
N ALA A 160 7.76 -3.25 36.97
CA ALA A 160 8.14 -2.33 35.90
C ALA A 160 7.85 -0.90 36.39
N PRO A 161 8.84 0.02 36.35
CA PRO A 161 8.81 1.27 37.10
C PRO A 161 7.48 1.96 36.86
N ASN A 162 6.69 2.10 37.92
CA ASN A 162 5.28 2.45 37.80
C ASN A 162 5.22 3.83 37.13
N PRO A 163 4.62 3.97 35.93
CA PRO A 163 4.47 5.29 35.30
C PRO A 163 3.51 6.22 36.08
N ALA A 164 3.01 5.75 37.23
CA ALA A 164 2.20 6.46 38.19
C ALA A 164 2.99 7.32 39.18
N GLU A 165 4.33 7.25 39.25
CA GLU A 165 5.15 8.18 40.08
C GLU A 165 5.02 9.66 39.64
N GLY A 166 4.42 9.94 38.48
CA GLY A 166 4.00 11.28 38.04
C GLY A 166 2.47 11.50 37.99
N ILE A 167 1.65 10.59 38.54
CA ILE A 167 0.20 10.77 38.63
C ILE A 167 -0.12 11.35 40.00
N ASN A 168 -0.61 12.60 40.01
CA ASN A 168 -0.94 13.36 41.22
C ASN A 168 -1.74 12.50 42.22
N PRO A 169 -1.29 12.33 43.49
CA PRO A 169 -1.92 11.40 44.44
C PRO A 169 -3.40 11.74 44.70
N GLU A 170 -3.79 13.00 44.58
CA GLU A 170 -5.18 13.48 44.65
C GLU A 170 -6.13 12.89 43.60
N ARG A 171 -5.62 12.34 42.48
CA ARG A 171 -6.46 11.66 41.48
C ARG A 171 -6.72 10.18 41.78
N MET A 172 -5.98 9.58 42.72
CA MET A 172 -6.23 8.20 43.15
C MET A 172 -7.57 8.00 43.89
N PRO A 173 -8.04 8.89 44.80
CA PRO A 173 -9.36 8.74 45.41
C PRO A 173 -10.50 8.90 44.39
N LEU A 174 -10.38 9.78 43.37
CA LEU A 174 -11.39 9.94 42.32
C LEU A 174 -11.58 8.70 41.43
N ILE A 175 -10.62 7.77 41.40
CA ILE A 175 -10.74 6.49 40.67
C ILE A 175 -11.34 5.40 41.58
N LYS A 176 -11.23 5.55 42.91
CA LYS A 176 -11.82 4.63 43.90
C LYS A 176 -13.25 5.00 44.29
N GLY A 177 -13.62 6.28 44.28
CA GLY A 177 -14.95 6.76 44.63
C GLY A 177 -15.85 6.98 43.42
N GLY A 178 -16.99 6.27 43.35
CA GLY A 178 -18.21 6.84 42.74
C GLY A 178 -18.94 6.04 41.66
N ILE A 179 -18.40 4.94 41.12
CA ILE A 179 -19.17 4.03 40.25
C ILE A 179 -18.98 2.58 40.72
N PRO A 180 -19.97 1.96 41.38
CA PRO A 180 -19.92 0.53 41.67
C PRO A 180 -20.06 -0.24 40.36
N VAL A 181 -18.93 -0.59 39.75
CA VAL A 181 -18.90 -1.54 38.63
C VAL A 181 -19.38 -2.88 39.17
N ALA A 182 -20.57 -3.30 38.75
CA ALA A 182 -21.37 -4.38 39.35
C ALA A 182 -20.82 -5.82 39.17
N ASN A 183 -19.50 -5.99 39.14
CA ASN A 183 -18.81 -7.28 39.25
C ASN A 183 -17.30 -7.07 39.57
N PRO A 184 -16.91 -6.88 40.84
CA PRO A 184 -15.49 -6.77 41.22
C PRO A 184 -14.70 -8.09 41.02
N ALA A 185 -15.39 -9.22 40.83
CA ALA A 185 -14.79 -10.54 40.63
C ALA A 185 -14.24 -10.79 39.21
N ALA A 186 -14.52 -9.94 38.23
CA ALA A 186 -14.01 -10.11 36.87
C ALA A 186 -12.59 -9.49 36.75
N PRO A 187 -11.50 -10.30 36.64
CA PRO A 187 -10.15 -9.74 36.52
C PRO A 187 -10.05 -8.90 35.25
N ALA A 188 -9.81 -7.60 35.42
CA ALA A 188 -9.68 -6.64 34.33
C ALA A 188 -8.70 -7.19 33.28
N LYS A 189 -9.22 -7.51 32.08
CA LYS A 189 -8.50 -8.29 31.07
C LYS A 189 -7.15 -7.63 30.79
N LYS A 190 -6.06 -8.26 31.28
CA LYS A 190 -4.70 -7.70 31.24
C LYS A 190 -4.38 -7.33 29.79
N LEU A 191 -4.33 -6.02 29.51
CA LEU A 191 -4.02 -5.50 28.18
C LEU A 191 -2.75 -6.17 27.66
N SER A 192 -2.78 -6.65 26.43
CA SER A 192 -1.63 -7.30 25.79
C SER A 192 -0.41 -6.38 25.84
N ASN A 193 0.80 -6.92 26.00
CA ASN A 193 2.03 -6.13 26.00
C ASN A 193 2.14 -5.21 24.77
N LYS A 194 1.57 -5.60 23.62
CA LYS A 194 1.48 -4.76 22.42
C LYS A 194 0.49 -3.59 22.55
N GLN A 195 -0.60 -3.75 23.31
CA GLN A 195 -1.53 -2.67 23.63
C GLN A 195 -0.93 -1.73 24.68
N ARG A 196 -0.32 -2.26 25.75
CA ARG A 196 0.42 -1.47 26.75
C ARG A 196 1.52 -0.62 26.10
N ALA A 197 2.36 -1.21 25.25
CA ALA A 197 3.40 -0.50 24.51
C ALA A 197 2.83 0.56 23.54
N ARG A 198 1.65 0.33 22.94
CA ARG A 198 0.98 1.33 22.09
C ARG A 198 0.45 2.51 22.91
N LEU A 199 -0.14 2.25 24.07
CA LEU A 199 -0.63 3.27 25.00
C LEU A 199 0.53 4.10 25.57
N ALA A 200 1.58 3.44 26.08
CA ALA A 200 2.80 4.10 26.53
C ALA A 200 3.45 4.97 25.43
N ALA A 201 3.48 4.49 24.18
CA ALA A 201 3.97 5.26 23.03
C ALA A 201 2.96 6.30 22.48
N SER A 202 1.77 6.45 23.07
CA SER A 202 0.82 7.53 22.78
C SER A 202 0.69 8.54 23.91
N LEU A 203 1.19 8.22 25.11
CA LEU A 203 1.40 9.22 26.16
C LEU A 203 2.52 10.18 25.73
N PRO A 204 2.44 11.47 26.10
CA PRO A 204 3.55 12.40 25.90
C PRO A 204 4.75 11.88 26.70
N LYS A 205 5.92 11.80 26.04
CA LYS A 205 7.16 11.46 26.75
C LYS A 205 7.57 12.65 27.61
N PRO A 206 8.14 12.43 28.81
CA PRO A 206 8.72 13.52 29.58
C PRO A 206 9.78 14.23 28.73
N VAL A 207 9.77 15.56 28.80
CA VAL A 207 10.79 16.39 28.15
C VAL A 207 12.04 16.29 29.04
N PRO A 208 13.21 15.90 28.50
CA PRO A 208 14.43 15.90 29.31
C PRO A 208 14.78 17.33 29.75
N PRO A 209 15.57 17.51 30.82
CA PRO A 209 16.05 18.83 31.22
C PRO A 209 16.78 19.52 30.06
N ARG A 210 16.64 20.85 29.95
CA ARG A 210 17.35 21.64 28.94
C ARG A 210 18.82 21.73 29.35
N PRO A 211 19.77 21.24 28.55
CA PRO A 211 21.19 21.39 28.85
C PRO A 211 21.60 22.86 28.70
N ILE A 212 22.54 23.28 29.54
CA ILE A 212 23.14 24.63 29.52
C ILE A 212 24.59 24.48 29.04
N LEU A 213 25.07 25.42 28.23
CA LEU A 213 26.49 25.53 27.88
C LEU A 213 27.14 26.58 28.79
N PRO A 214 28.10 26.21 29.66
CA PRO A 214 28.85 27.18 30.45
C PRO A 214 29.69 28.12 29.57
N PRO A 215 29.83 29.41 29.95
CA PRO A 215 30.74 30.31 29.24
C PRO A 215 32.18 29.78 29.29
N GLY A 216 32.90 29.90 28.17
CA GLY A 216 34.29 29.44 28.04
C GLY A 216 34.47 28.00 27.53
N ILE A 217 33.40 27.19 27.43
CA ILE A 217 33.48 25.84 26.86
C ILE A 217 33.01 25.89 25.39
N SER A 218 33.92 25.57 24.46
CA SER A 218 33.62 25.49 23.03
C SER A 218 33.10 24.12 22.63
N ILE A 219 32.12 24.09 21.73
CA ILE A 219 31.60 22.85 21.13
C ILE A 219 32.63 22.33 20.11
N PRO A 220 32.95 21.02 20.08
CA PRO A 220 33.93 20.47 19.15
C PRO A 220 33.50 20.70 17.69
N MET A 221 34.45 21.14 16.86
CA MET A 221 34.21 21.47 15.44
C MET A 221 33.55 20.30 14.70
N GLY A 222 32.34 20.53 14.17
CA GLY A 222 31.57 19.56 13.39
C GLY A 222 30.42 18.88 14.14
N GLU A 223 30.27 19.08 15.46
CA GLU A 223 29.02 18.77 16.16
C GLU A 223 28.01 19.93 16.01
N GLU A 224 26.72 19.61 15.88
CA GLU A 224 25.62 20.60 15.84
C GLU A 224 25.43 21.22 17.25
N ASP A 225 25.18 22.53 17.32
CA ASP A 225 24.88 23.22 18.58
C ASP A 225 23.67 22.60 19.30
N PHE A 226 23.94 21.88 20.39
CA PHE A 226 22.91 21.12 21.12
C PHE A 226 21.81 22.01 21.72
N ILE A 227 22.08 23.30 21.96
CA ILE A 227 21.08 24.30 22.34
C ILE A 227 20.12 24.57 21.17
N SER A 228 20.65 24.82 19.96
CA SER A 228 19.84 25.04 18.75
C SER A 228 18.99 23.83 18.39
N GLN A 229 19.51 22.62 18.62
CA GLN A 229 18.78 21.36 18.46
C GLN A 229 17.57 21.25 19.40
N PHE A 230 17.65 21.83 20.60
CA PHE A 230 16.59 21.73 21.61
C PHE A 230 15.34 22.55 21.26
N ASP A 231 15.60 23.72 20.65
CA ASP A 231 14.62 24.73 20.21
C ASP A 231 14.19 24.55 18.73
N ILE A 232 14.51 23.41 18.11
CA ILE A 232 14.21 23.13 16.70
C ILE A 232 12.69 23.20 16.36
N THR A 233 12.38 23.88 15.26
CA THR A 233 11.01 24.09 14.78
C THR A 233 10.36 22.81 14.23
N ASP A 234 9.03 22.77 14.24
CA ASP A 234 8.26 21.69 13.61
C ASP A 234 8.54 21.57 12.10
N GLU A 235 8.87 22.67 11.42
CA GLU A 235 9.20 22.68 9.99
C GLU A 235 10.54 22.00 9.73
N ASP A 236 11.56 22.28 10.54
CA ASP A 236 12.89 21.71 10.35
C ASP A 236 12.93 20.23 10.75
N ILE A 237 12.16 19.83 11.76
CA ILE A 237 11.89 18.41 12.04
C ILE A 237 11.20 17.74 10.85
N GLN A 238 10.22 18.39 10.20
CA GLN A 238 9.59 17.86 8.99
C GLN A 238 10.57 17.73 7.82
N LYS A 239 11.48 18.69 7.62
CA LYS A 239 12.57 18.63 6.63
C LYS A 239 13.55 17.48 6.95
N ARG A 240 13.92 17.28 8.22
CA ARG A 240 14.79 16.16 8.66
C ARG A 240 14.10 14.80 8.42
N LEU A 241 12.82 14.69 8.73
CA LEU A 241 11.98 13.51 8.47
C LEU A 241 11.78 13.23 6.97
N SER A 242 11.61 14.26 6.13
CA SER A 242 11.45 14.09 4.68
C SER A 242 12.76 13.62 4.03
N LYS A 243 13.90 14.24 4.39
CA LYS A 243 15.25 13.81 4.02
C LYS A 243 15.51 12.36 4.43
N ALA A 244 15.22 11.98 5.68
CA ALA A 244 15.37 10.60 6.16
C ALA A 244 14.47 9.60 5.42
N LYS A 245 13.21 9.97 5.13
CA LYS A 245 12.28 9.16 4.31
C LYS A 245 12.78 9.05 2.85
N GLY A 246 13.46 10.07 2.32
CA GLY A 246 14.15 10.07 1.03
C GLY A 246 15.33 9.09 1.01
N ALA A 247 16.28 9.24 1.93
CA ALA A 247 17.44 8.36 2.06
C ALA A 247 17.05 6.88 2.26
N LYS A 248 15.98 6.61 3.00
CA LYS A 248 15.44 5.25 3.13
C LYS A 248 14.87 4.70 1.82
N LYS A 249 14.26 5.55 0.96
CA LYS A 249 13.79 5.15 -0.36
C LYS A 249 14.96 4.88 -1.33
N THR A 250 16.02 5.69 -1.32
CA THR A 250 17.20 5.48 -2.18
C THR A 250 17.97 4.23 -1.77
N ALA A 251 18.23 4.02 -0.47
CA ALA A 251 18.82 2.78 0.05
C ALA A 251 17.98 1.54 -0.30
N ALA A 252 16.64 1.63 -0.23
CA ALA A 252 15.77 0.54 -0.64
C ALA A 252 15.75 0.29 -2.17
N LYS A 253 15.99 1.31 -2.99
CA LYS A 253 16.21 1.15 -4.45
C LYS A 253 17.56 0.48 -4.73
N GLN A 254 18.64 0.93 -4.09
CA GLN A 254 19.99 0.34 -4.20
C GLN A 254 19.99 -1.13 -3.78
N LEU A 255 19.40 -1.47 -2.63
CA LEU A 255 19.28 -2.86 -2.17
C LEU A 255 18.46 -3.74 -3.13
N ARG A 256 17.50 -3.17 -3.88
CA ARG A 256 16.78 -3.88 -4.95
C ARG A 256 17.63 -4.07 -6.21
N ARG A 257 18.49 -3.11 -6.57
CA ARG A 257 19.48 -3.22 -7.65
C ARG A 257 20.48 -4.35 -7.36
N VAL A 258 21.16 -4.30 -6.22
CA VAL A 258 22.07 -5.36 -5.72
C VAL A 258 21.41 -6.75 -5.71
N GLN A 259 20.15 -6.86 -5.27
CA GLN A 259 19.41 -8.13 -5.33
C GLN A 259 19.00 -8.58 -6.74
N GLN A 260 18.98 -7.70 -7.73
CA GLN A 260 18.76 -8.02 -9.14
C GLN A 260 20.08 -8.39 -9.83
N GLU A 261 21.16 -7.63 -9.63
CA GLU A 261 22.52 -7.99 -10.06
C GLU A 261 22.91 -9.37 -9.54
N GLN A 262 22.76 -9.62 -8.23
CA GLN A 262 23.03 -10.94 -7.64
C GLN A 262 22.16 -12.05 -8.26
N LYS A 263 20.95 -11.75 -8.75
CA LYS A 263 20.10 -12.71 -9.48
C LYS A 263 20.47 -12.84 -10.96
N LYS A 264 21.06 -11.82 -11.59
CA LYS A 264 21.66 -11.90 -12.93
C LYS A 264 22.92 -12.78 -12.86
N PHE A 265 23.87 -12.44 -11.99
CA PHE A 265 25.08 -13.21 -11.69
C PHE A 265 24.78 -14.69 -11.44
N ASN A 266 23.85 -15.00 -10.53
CA ASN A 266 23.44 -16.39 -10.23
C ASN A 266 22.73 -17.12 -11.40
N LYS A 267 22.28 -16.42 -12.44
CA LYS A 267 21.78 -17.04 -13.68
C LYS A 267 22.92 -17.24 -14.68
N ALA A 268 23.78 -16.24 -14.86
CA ALA A 268 24.95 -16.32 -15.73
C ALA A 268 25.89 -17.47 -15.29
N MET A 269 26.19 -17.58 -13.99
CA MET A 269 26.93 -18.73 -13.42
C MET A 269 26.26 -20.08 -13.71
N LYS A 270 24.92 -20.16 -13.77
CA LYS A 270 24.20 -21.39 -14.15
C LYS A 270 24.21 -21.66 -15.66
N ILE A 271 24.34 -20.62 -16.48
CA ILE A 271 24.48 -20.73 -17.93
C ILE A 271 25.90 -21.19 -18.25
N LYS A 272 26.94 -20.53 -17.72
CA LYS A 272 28.34 -20.95 -17.84
C LYS A 272 28.55 -22.38 -17.34
N LYS A 273 27.95 -22.78 -16.20
CA LYS A 273 28.02 -24.18 -15.74
C LYS A 273 27.42 -25.19 -16.71
N LYS A 274 26.34 -24.83 -17.41
CA LYS A 274 25.76 -25.66 -18.46
C LYS A 274 26.63 -25.66 -19.72
N GLN A 275 27.23 -24.53 -20.10
CA GLN A 275 28.13 -24.45 -21.25
C GLN A 275 29.37 -25.32 -21.05
N ALA A 276 30.01 -25.26 -19.87
CA ALA A 276 31.14 -26.14 -19.54
C ALA A 276 30.74 -27.63 -19.61
N ALA A 277 29.62 -28.01 -18.99
CA ALA A 277 29.10 -29.38 -19.04
C ALA A 277 28.81 -29.85 -20.48
N ASN A 278 28.20 -29.00 -21.31
CA ASN A 278 27.90 -29.30 -22.72
C ASN A 278 29.16 -29.40 -23.60
N ARG A 279 30.28 -28.81 -23.18
CA ARG A 279 31.58 -28.90 -23.88
C ARG A 279 32.49 -30.00 -23.35
N GLY A 280 32.11 -30.68 -22.27
CA GLY A 280 33.00 -31.59 -21.53
C GLY A 280 34.11 -30.89 -20.73
N GLU A 281 34.09 -29.56 -20.63
CA GLU A 281 35.07 -28.79 -19.87
C GLU A 281 34.85 -28.93 -18.35
N ILE A 282 35.94 -29.08 -17.59
CA ILE A 282 35.88 -29.11 -16.11
C ILE A 282 35.43 -27.74 -15.59
N TRP A 283 34.35 -27.74 -14.81
CA TRP A 283 33.76 -26.51 -14.27
C TRP A 283 34.63 -25.88 -13.16
N ASP A 284 35.42 -24.85 -13.51
CA ASP A 284 36.05 -23.96 -12.53
C ASP A 284 35.11 -22.79 -12.15
N PRO A 285 34.60 -22.75 -10.89
CA PRO A 285 33.77 -21.66 -10.42
C PRO A 285 34.51 -20.32 -10.26
N ILE A 286 35.84 -20.30 -10.17
CA ILE A 286 36.64 -19.07 -10.00
C ILE A 286 36.81 -18.37 -11.35
N LYS A 287 37.31 -19.07 -12.38
CA LYS A 287 37.38 -18.55 -13.75
C LYS A 287 36.00 -18.10 -14.25
N ALA A 288 34.97 -18.92 -14.08
CA ALA A 288 33.62 -18.55 -14.49
C ALA A 288 33.06 -17.33 -13.72
N LYS A 289 33.42 -17.14 -12.44
CA LYS A 289 33.05 -15.93 -11.70
C LYS A 289 33.74 -14.68 -12.28
N LYS A 290 35.02 -14.77 -12.65
CA LYS A 290 35.75 -13.66 -13.29
C LYS A 290 35.13 -13.32 -14.66
N GLU A 291 34.88 -14.32 -15.50
CA GLU A 291 34.24 -14.12 -16.81
C GLU A 291 32.84 -13.48 -16.68
N VAL A 292 32.00 -13.98 -15.77
CA VAL A 292 30.66 -13.41 -15.57
C VAL A 292 30.71 -11.98 -15.02
N LEU A 293 31.69 -11.64 -14.17
CA LEU A 293 31.86 -10.26 -13.72
C LEU A 293 32.32 -9.35 -14.86
N GLY A 294 33.32 -9.76 -15.65
CA GLY A 294 33.76 -8.99 -16.83
C GLY A 294 32.66 -8.83 -17.89
N GLU A 295 31.85 -9.86 -18.13
CA GLU A 295 30.66 -9.78 -18.99
C GLU A 295 29.63 -8.76 -18.45
N GLN A 296 29.44 -8.69 -17.12
CA GLN A 296 28.54 -7.72 -16.50
C GLN A 296 29.09 -6.29 -16.53
N GLU A 297 30.38 -6.10 -16.27
CA GLU A 297 31.08 -4.81 -16.35
C GLU A 297 31.04 -4.27 -17.79
N ALA A 298 31.28 -5.12 -18.79
CA ALA A 298 31.09 -4.77 -20.20
C ALA A 298 29.62 -4.46 -20.56
N GLU A 299 28.65 -5.21 -20.03
CA GLU A 299 27.20 -4.92 -20.21
C GLU A 299 26.83 -3.57 -19.56
N GLU A 300 27.52 -3.13 -18.51
CA GLU A 300 27.27 -1.86 -17.82
C GLU A 300 27.97 -0.69 -18.53
N ALA A 301 29.26 -0.80 -18.88
CA ALA A 301 29.98 0.17 -19.70
C ALA A 301 29.30 0.43 -21.06
N ALA A 302 28.76 -0.61 -21.71
CA ALA A 302 28.00 -0.46 -22.94
C ALA A 302 26.69 0.32 -22.76
N LYS A 303 26.04 0.25 -21.58
CA LYS A 303 24.85 1.06 -21.28
C LYS A 303 25.21 2.49 -20.93
N GLU A 304 26.28 2.71 -20.19
CA GLU A 304 26.76 4.08 -19.89
C GLU A 304 27.15 4.81 -21.19
N ALA A 305 27.77 4.10 -22.14
CA ALA A 305 28.03 4.63 -23.48
C ALA A 305 26.75 4.89 -24.32
N GLU A 306 25.69 4.08 -24.15
CA GLU A 306 24.39 4.33 -24.79
C GLU A 306 23.65 5.53 -24.16
N GLU A 307 23.70 5.66 -22.83
CA GLU A 307 23.06 6.75 -22.07
C GLU A 307 23.78 8.09 -22.32
N ALA A 308 25.11 8.12 -22.39
CA ALA A 308 25.90 9.30 -22.75
C ALA A 308 25.67 9.77 -24.21
N LYS A 309 25.51 8.83 -25.16
CA LYS A 309 25.10 9.16 -26.54
C LYS A 309 23.70 9.75 -26.61
N LYS A 310 22.84 9.43 -25.65
CA LYS A 310 21.47 9.92 -25.61
C LYS A 310 21.36 11.31 -24.98
N SER A 311 22.11 11.61 -23.91
CA SER A 311 22.16 12.97 -23.33
C SER A 311 22.66 13.99 -24.35
N ASN A 312 23.74 13.68 -25.08
CA ASN A 312 24.34 14.61 -26.04
C ASN A 312 23.45 14.90 -27.27
N ASN A 313 22.36 14.14 -27.48
CA ASN A 313 21.43 14.35 -28.58
C ASN A 313 20.12 15.04 -28.14
N GLU A 314 19.95 15.33 -26.85
CA GLU A 314 18.84 16.15 -26.33
C GLU A 314 19.27 17.62 -26.07
N GLU A 315 20.57 17.92 -25.99
CA GLU A 315 21.12 19.29 -25.89
C GLU A 315 21.28 20.03 -27.24
N GLY A 316 21.06 19.34 -28.38
CA GLY A 316 21.22 19.90 -29.73
C GLY A 316 19.94 20.47 -30.36
N LYS A 317 18.93 20.84 -29.56
CA LYS A 317 17.65 21.41 -30.04
C LYS A 317 17.32 22.75 -29.37
N ASP A 318 18.26 23.68 -29.46
CA ASP A 318 17.91 25.09 -29.53
C ASP A 318 17.09 25.30 -30.81
N SER A 319 15.80 25.60 -30.64
CA SER A 319 14.83 25.81 -31.71
C SER A 319 13.83 26.83 -31.20
N ASP A 320 14.12 28.10 -31.47
CA ASP A 320 13.30 29.24 -31.09
C ASP A 320 11.82 29.01 -31.42
N SER A 321 11.00 28.91 -30.38
CA SER A 321 9.54 28.93 -30.52
C SER A 321 8.94 29.70 -29.36
N SER A 322 9.15 31.02 -29.43
CA SER A 322 8.33 32.00 -28.72
C SER A 322 6.91 31.98 -29.30
N SER A 323 6.06 31.09 -28.79
CA SER A 323 4.62 31.13 -29.03
C SER A 323 3.86 31.10 -27.71
N SER A 324 3.38 32.27 -27.32
CA SER A 324 2.45 32.47 -26.21
C SER A 324 1.10 31.85 -26.54
N GLY A 325 0.72 30.79 -25.82
CA GLY A 325 -0.54 30.07 -25.99
C GLY A 325 -0.86 29.20 -24.79
N SER A 326 -0.92 29.82 -23.60
CA SER A 326 -1.12 29.13 -22.33
C SER A 326 -2.61 29.02 -21.96
N ASP A 327 -3.41 28.41 -22.84
CA ASP A 327 -4.78 27.98 -22.51
C ASP A 327 -4.71 26.74 -21.62
N SER A 328 -4.57 26.98 -20.32
CA SER A 328 -4.52 25.96 -19.29
C SER A 328 -5.88 25.83 -18.60
N ASP A 329 -6.81 25.11 -19.24
CA ASP A 329 -8.06 24.63 -18.65
C ASP A 329 -7.76 23.66 -17.48
N SER A 330 -7.42 24.23 -16.33
CA SER A 330 -7.17 23.51 -15.09
C SER A 330 -8.45 23.44 -14.27
N ASP A 331 -9.31 22.49 -14.65
CA ASP A 331 -10.53 22.10 -13.94
C ASP A 331 -10.22 21.76 -12.47
N SER A 332 -10.41 22.75 -11.59
CA SER A 332 -10.08 22.70 -10.17
C SER A 332 -11.23 23.25 -9.34
N GLU A 333 -12.32 22.49 -9.28
CA GLU A 333 -13.41 22.74 -8.34
C GLU A 333 -12.91 22.70 -6.89
N SER A 334 -12.61 23.88 -6.35
CA SER A 334 -12.52 24.13 -4.92
C SER A 334 -13.54 25.20 -4.55
N GLU A 335 -14.79 24.78 -4.34
CA GLU A 335 -15.81 25.64 -3.74
C GLU A 335 -15.34 26.08 -2.34
N SER A 336 -15.25 27.39 -2.16
CA SER A 336 -15.03 28.04 -0.87
C SER A 336 -15.83 29.33 -0.89
N ASP A 337 -17.09 29.24 -0.46
CA ASP A 337 -17.94 30.41 -0.23
C ASP A 337 -17.24 31.42 0.70
N SER A 338 -17.09 32.64 0.22
CA SER A 338 -16.95 33.83 1.06
C SER A 338 -17.68 34.98 0.38
N GLU A 339 -18.81 35.38 0.96
CA GLU A 339 -19.62 36.51 0.51
C GLU A 339 -18.82 37.81 0.57
N GLY A 340 -18.96 38.62 -0.48
CA GLY A 340 -18.42 39.97 -0.59
C GLY A 340 -19.22 40.72 -1.65
N GLU A 341 -19.89 41.79 -1.24
CA GLU A 341 -20.86 42.53 -2.06
C GLU A 341 -20.20 43.58 -2.98
N GLU A 342 -21.02 44.11 -3.89
CA GLU A 342 -20.78 45.28 -4.76
C GLU A 342 -19.76 45.05 -5.92
N GLU A 343 -19.96 45.57 -7.15
CA GLU A 343 -20.86 46.62 -7.62
C GLU A 343 -21.36 46.38 -9.08
N LYS A 344 -22.29 47.19 -9.58
CA LYS A 344 -22.98 47.04 -10.88
C LYS A 344 -22.17 47.52 -12.09
N SER A 345 -22.27 46.81 -13.22
CA SER A 345 -22.30 47.43 -14.57
C SER A 345 -23.01 46.53 -15.59
N GLU A 346 -23.20 47.02 -16.82
CA GLU A 346 -24.40 46.69 -17.61
C GLU A 346 -24.22 45.70 -18.80
N LYS A 347 -25.37 45.12 -19.19
CA LYS A 347 -25.85 44.61 -20.52
C LYS A 347 -24.97 44.93 -21.76
N PRO A 348 -24.99 44.11 -22.84
CA PRO A 348 -26.26 43.69 -23.47
C PRO A 348 -26.37 42.28 -24.12
N LYS A 349 -27.58 42.02 -24.61
CA LYS A 349 -28.09 40.81 -25.27
C LYS A 349 -27.71 40.77 -26.76
N SER A 350 -27.60 39.58 -27.36
CA SER A 350 -28.06 39.36 -28.76
C SER A 350 -28.29 37.89 -29.14
N ASN A 351 -29.45 37.64 -29.77
CA ASN A 351 -29.78 36.74 -30.90
C ASN A 351 -29.24 35.28 -30.96
N LYS A 352 -30.03 34.21 -31.23
CA LYS A 352 -31.23 33.96 -32.08
C LYS A 352 -30.95 33.60 -33.56
N SER A 353 -30.75 32.31 -33.84
CA SER A 353 -31.23 31.54 -35.02
C SER A 353 -30.90 30.04 -34.77
N LYS A 354 -31.69 28.99 -35.10
CA LYS A 354 -32.86 28.72 -35.97
C LYS A 354 -32.57 28.39 -37.45
N ARG A 355 -32.33 27.09 -37.71
CA ARG A 355 -32.48 26.24 -38.92
C ARG A 355 -32.24 24.78 -38.44
N ARG A 356 -32.81 23.66 -38.92
CA ARG A 356 -33.65 23.22 -40.07
C ARG A 356 -33.07 23.46 -41.48
N ALA A 357 -33.02 22.46 -42.36
CA ALA A 357 -33.39 21.03 -42.27
C ALA A 357 -32.50 20.18 -43.20
N GLU A 358 -32.72 18.86 -43.18
CA GLU A 358 -32.64 17.87 -44.28
C GLU A 358 -31.88 18.24 -45.58
N ASP A 359 -30.98 17.34 -46.01
CA ASP A 359 -30.93 16.81 -47.39
C ASP A 359 -30.11 15.50 -47.44
N ASP A 360 -30.50 14.58 -48.32
CA ASP A 360 -29.91 13.24 -48.50
C ASP A 360 -28.65 13.24 -49.39
N ALA A 361 -27.69 12.34 -49.10
CA ALA A 361 -26.76 11.79 -50.09
C ALA A 361 -26.06 10.49 -49.59
N GLU A 362 -25.83 9.56 -50.52
CA GLU A 362 -25.30 8.22 -50.27
C GLU A 362 -23.78 8.20 -49.98
N GLY A 363 -23.29 7.18 -49.25
CA GLY A 363 -21.85 6.97 -49.06
C GLY A 363 -21.47 5.71 -48.27
N GLU A 364 -20.71 4.81 -48.88
CA GLU A 364 -20.24 3.54 -48.27
C GLU A 364 -19.35 3.71 -47.02
N PRO A 365 -19.50 2.86 -45.98
CA PRO A 365 -18.48 2.70 -44.94
C PRO A 365 -17.54 1.50 -45.22
N GLN A 366 -16.34 1.79 -45.75
CA GLN A 366 -15.28 0.79 -45.95
C GLN A 366 -14.77 0.15 -44.64
N ALA A 367 -14.30 -1.10 -44.75
CA ALA A 367 -14.01 -1.99 -43.63
C ALA A 367 -12.76 -1.62 -42.78
N LYS A 368 -12.93 -1.45 -41.46
CA LYS A 368 -11.82 -1.37 -40.49
C LYS A 368 -11.65 -2.66 -39.66
N LYS A 369 -10.64 -3.46 -40.06
CA LYS A 369 -10.27 -4.77 -39.49
C LYS A 369 -9.67 -4.67 -38.07
N SER A 370 -10.45 -4.97 -37.01
CA SER A 370 -9.89 -5.14 -35.65
C SER A 370 -9.63 -6.63 -35.29
N LYS A 371 -8.34 -7.01 -35.21
CA LYS A 371 -7.89 -8.39 -34.94
C LYS A 371 -7.97 -8.75 -33.44
N LYS A 372 -8.55 -9.92 -33.17
CA LYS A 372 -8.83 -10.50 -31.84
C LYS A 372 -7.59 -11.23 -31.29
N SER A 373 -7.11 -10.90 -30.09
CA SER A 373 -6.20 -11.78 -29.34
C SER A 373 -6.99 -12.91 -28.67
N LYS A 374 -6.48 -14.14 -28.79
CA LYS A 374 -7.14 -15.38 -28.39
C LYS A 374 -6.49 -15.87 -27.09
N SER A 375 -7.24 -15.94 -25.99
CA SER A 375 -6.87 -16.73 -24.81
C SER A 375 -7.93 -17.81 -24.61
N SER A 376 -7.48 -19.06 -24.69
CA SER A 376 -8.26 -20.26 -24.42
C SER A 376 -7.97 -20.78 -23.02
N SER A 377 -9.05 -21.15 -22.33
CA SER A 377 -9.03 -22.11 -21.23
C SER A 377 -10.21 -23.02 -21.51
N ASP A 378 -9.92 -24.28 -21.83
CA ASP A 378 -10.92 -25.31 -21.99
C ASP A 378 -11.39 -25.77 -20.61
N ASP A 379 -12.68 -25.66 -20.35
CA ASP A 379 -13.37 -26.40 -19.30
C ASP A 379 -14.06 -27.58 -19.97
N THR A 380 -13.79 -28.81 -19.52
CA THR A 380 -14.40 -30.03 -20.06
C THR A 380 -15.76 -30.28 -19.40
N GLU A 381 -16.85 -30.17 -20.16
CA GLU A 381 -18.17 -30.63 -19.74
C GLU A 381 -18.22 -32.16 -19.68
N ALA A 382 -18.68 -32.72 -18.56
CA ALA A 382 -19.11 -34.11 -18.46
C ALA A 382 -20.64 -34.15 -18.49
N LYS A 383 -21.21 -35.06 -19.30
CA LYS A 383 -22.67 -35.20 -19.48
C LYS A 383 -23.36 -35.76 -18.24
N LYS A 384 -24.65 -35.39 -18.08
CA LYS A 384 -25.61 -36.03 -17.18
C LYS A 384 -25.87 -37.49 -17.58
N GLY A 385 -26.24 -38.33 -16.61
CA GLY A 385 -26.75 -39.69 -16.87
C GLY A 385 -27.18 -40.44 -15.61
N ASN A 386 -28.48 -40.37 -15.32
CA ASN A 386 -29.29 -41.20 -14.42
C ASN A 386 -28.94 -41.22 -12.91
N GLY A 387 -30.00 -41.35 -12.11
CA GLY A 387 -29.95 -41.29 -10.65
C GLY A 387 -30.12 -42.66 -9.98
N LEU A 388 -29.77 -42.69 -8.70
CA LEU A 388 -30.18 -43.65 -7.70
C LEU A 388 -29.83 -43.03 -6.34
N ASP A 389 -30.79 -42.96 -5.43
CA ASP A 389 -30.61 -42.30 -4.14
C ASP A 389 -29.68 -43.11 -3.25
N PHE A 390 -28.59 -42.49 -2.80
CA PHE A 390 -27.73 -43.04 -1.75
C PHE A 390 -27.06 -41.93 -0.95
N GLU A 391 -27.49 -41.72 0.29
CA GLU A 391 -26.91 -40.71 1.17
C GLU A 391 -25.51 -41.12 1.63
N PHE A 392 -24.47 -40.42 1.15
CA PHE A 392 -23.11 -40.56 1.66
C PHE A 392 -22.55 -39.21 2.10
N VAL A 393 -22.60 -38.95 3.41
CA VAL A 393 -22.17 -37.69 4.02
C VAL A 393 -20.63 -37.60 4.05
N VAL A 394 -20.04 -36.91 3.07
CA VAL A 394 -18.59 -36.63 3.03
C VAL A 394 -18.28 -35.24 3.63
N PRO A 395 -17.45 -35.14 4.68
CA PRO A 395 -17.14 -33.86 5.32
C PRO A 395 -16.18 -32.97 4.48
N PRO A 396 -16.35 -31.63 4.49
CA PRO A 396 -15.55 -30.73 3.67
C PRO A 396 -14.11 -30.54 4.19
N VAL A 397 -13.12 -30.91 3.38
CA VAL A 397 -11.69 -30.76 3.67
C VAL A 397 -11.28 -29.29 3.69
N LYS A 398 -10.98 -28.75 4.89
CA LYS A 398 -10.60 -27.35 5.09
C LYS A 398 -9.22 -27.04 4.47
N LYS A 399 -9.20 -26.11 3.50
CA LYS A 399 -7.97 -25.54 2.93
C LYS A 399 -7.19 -24.77 4.00
N LYS A 400 -6.07 -25.33 4.50
CA LYS A 400 -5.15 -24.65 5.43
C LYS A 400 -4.55 -23.41 4.76
N SER A 401 -4.97 -22.22 5.17
CA SER A 401 -4.36 -20.97 4.75
C SER A 401 -2.93 -20.88 5.31
N LYS A 402 -1.93 -20.82 4.43
CA LYS A 402 -0.55 -20.59 4.83
C LYS A 402 -0.44 -19.19 5.43
N THR A 403 -0.30 -19.11 6.75
CA THR A 403 0.13 -17.91 7.46
C THR A 403 1.48 -17.47 6.89
N ILE A 404 1.50 -16.28 6.28
CA ILE A 404 2.72 -15.67 5.78
C ILE A 404 3.50 -15.20 7.00
N LEU A 405 4.44 -16.03 7.47
CA LEU A 405 5.44 -15.60 8.44
C LEU A 405 6.19 -14.42 7.85
N HIS A 406 6.00 -13.24 8.43
CA HIS A 406 6.78 -12.06 8.10
C HIS A 406 8.25 -12.34 8.41
N ARG A 407 9.01 -12.66 7.37
CA ARG A 407 10.45 -12.89 7.46
C ARG A 407 11.11 -11.55 7.75
N GLU A 408 11.41 -11.31 9.02
CA GLU A 408 12.12 -10.10 9.45
C GLU A 408 13.46 -10.03 8.72
N VAL A 409 13.59 -9.07 7.81
CA VAL A 409 14.86 -8.80 7.13
C VAL A 409 15.72 -8.02 8.13
N PRO A 410 16.88 -8.55 8.56
CA PRO A 410 17.75 -7.83 9.47
C PRO A 410 18.20 -6.53 8.80
N LYS A 411 18.03 -5.41 9.53
CA LYS A 411 18.51 -4.10 9.08
C LYS A 411 20.04 -4.12 9.15
N ILE A 412 20.70 -4.15 8.00
CA ILE A 412 22.16 -4.02 7.91
C ILE A 412 22.49 -2.54 8.12
N ASN A 413 23.14 -2.21 9.23
CA ASN A 413 23.68 -0.87 9.47
C ASN A 413 25.03 -0.76 8.74
N LEU A 414 25.07 -0.04 7.61
CA LEU A 414 26.30 0.10 6.81
C LEU A 414 27.41 0.93 7.48
N LYS A 415 27.14 1.61 8.60
CA LYS A 415 28.11 2.48 9.32
C LYS A 415 29.00 1.76 10.36
N LEU A 416 29.11 0.43 10.30
CA LEU A 416 29.98 -0.32 11.22
C LEU A 416 30.81 -1.38 10.49
N ILE A 417 31.63 -0.90 9.54
CA ILE A 417 32.68 -1.69 8.87
C ILE A 417 34.03 -1.23 9.43
N GLN A 418 34.29 -1.57 10.69
CA GLN A 418 35.66 -1.69 11.18
C GLN A 418 36.15 -3.11 10.84
N PRO A 419 37.43 -3.31 10.44
CA PRO A 419 37.92 -4.60 9.98
C PRO A 419 37.73 -5.72 11.01
N GLU A 420 37.91 -5.43 12.30
CA GLU A 420 37.69 -6.38 13.40
C GLU A 420 36.23 -6.88 13.54
N GLY A 421 35.26 -6.09 13.06
CA GLY A 421 33.87 -6.50 12.99
C GLY A 421 33.63 -7.58 11.93
N ILE A 422 34.42 -7.55 10.85
CA ILE A 422 34.31 -8.50 9.74
C ILE A 422 34.64 -9.90 10.24
N ASP A 423 35.75 -10.10 10.96
CA ASP A 423 36.14 -11.42 11.50
C ASP A 423 35.13 -12.01 12.47
N LYS A 424 34.55 -11.17 13.34
CA LYS A 424 33.49 -11.60 14.28
C LYS A 424 32.23 -12.03 13.53
N THR A 425 31.91 -11.42 12.37
CA THR A 425 30.82 -11.90 11.50
C THR A 425 31.21 -13.13 10.68
N LEU A 426 32.42 -13.20 10.14
CA LEU A 426 32.94 -14.32 9.35
C LEU A 426 32.98 -15.60 10.20
N LYS A 427 33.51 -15.53 11.42
CA LYS A 427 33.51 -16.65 12.40
C LYS A 427 32.07 -17.10 12.73
N LYS A 428 31.10 -16.17 12.86
CA LYS A 428 29.67 -16.51 13.04
C LYS A 428 29.08 -17.19 11.79
N HIS A 429 29.40 -16.73 10.59
CA HIS A 429 28.96 -17.34 9.34
C HIS A 429 29.55 -18.74 9.12
N ILE A 430 30.83 -18.95 9.41
CA ILE A 430 31.50 -20.26 9.36
C ILE A 430 30.88 -21.22 10.39
N LYS A 431 30.67 -20.78 11.64
CA LYS A 431 30.02 -21.61 12.69
C LYS A 431 28.59 -22.00 12.29
N LYS A 432 27.85 -21.11 11.63
CA LYS A 432 26.52 -21.41 11.09
C LYS A 432 26.57 -22.39 9.91
N ALA A 433 27.48 -22.18 8.95
CA ALA A 433 27.67 -23.08 7.81
C ALA A 433 28.03 -24.51 8.27
N ARG A 434 28.93 -24.67 9.25
CA ARG A 434 29.24 -25.98 9.86
C ARG A 434 28.01 -26.62 10.52
N LYS A 435 27.16 -25.84 11.21
CA LYS A 435 25.92 -26.35 11.84
C LYS A 435 24.87 -26.79 10.81
N ASP A 436 24.72 -26.03 9.72
CA ASP A 436 23.77 -26.36 8.66
C ASP A 436 24.27 -27.54 7.80
N ALA A 437 25.59 -27.69 7.60
CA ALA A 437 26.20 -28.88 7.00
C ALA A 437 26.01 -30.15 7.85
N LYS A 438 26.22 -30.07 9.17
CA LYS A 438 25.95 -31.21 10.09
C LYS A 438 24.50 -31.66 10.03
N ARG A 439 23.55 -30.71 9.97
CA ARG A 439 22.11 -31.00 9.79
C ARG A 439 21.78 -31.64 8.44
N ALA A 440 22.46 -31.22 7.37
CA ALA A 440 22.29 -31.83 6.05
C ALA A 440 22.80 -33.28 6.02
N ALA A 441 23.96 -33.56 6.65
CA ALA A 441 24.49 -34.92 6.80
C ALA A 441 23.54 -35.82 7.60
N GLU A 442 23.05 -35.34 8.75
CA GLU A 442 22.08 -36.06 9.60
C GLU A 442 20.75 -36.34 8.85
N ALA A 443 20.29 -35.42 8.00
CA ALA A 443 19.10 -35.62 7.17
C ALA A 443 19.32 -36.67 6.07
N ILE A 444 20.51 -36.73 5.46
CA ILE A 444 20.89 -37.77 4.50
C ILE A 444 20.98 -39.13 5.18
N GLU A 445 21.56 -39.21 6.38
CA GLU A 445 21.65 -40.45 7.15
C GLU A 445 20.26 -40.98 7.56
N LYS A 446 19.37 -40.11 8.04
CA LYS A 446 17.97 -40.47 8.33
C LYS A 446 17.21 -40.91 7.08
N ALA A 447 17.47 -40.30 5.93
CA ALA A 447 16.88 -40.74 4.65
C ALA A 447 17.42 -42.11 4.20
N LYS A 448 18.70 -42.43 4.46
CA LYS A 448 19.26 -43.78 4.22
C LYS A 448 18.65 -44.82 5.16
N LYS A 449 18.58 -44.54 6.47
CA LYS A 449 17.95 -45.42 7.46
C LYS A 449 16.49 -45.70 7.12
N LYS A 450 15.72 -44.67 6.78
CA LYS A 450 14.33 -44.85 6.35
C LYS A 450 14.20 -45.72 5.08
N LYS A 451 15.07 -45.57 4.08
CA LYS A 451 15.03 -46.44 2.89
C LYS A 451 15.26 -47.91 3.25
N ILE A 452 16.19 -48.20 4.16
CA ILE A 452 16.46 -49.56 4.64
C ILE A 452 15.26 -50.12 5.44
N GLU A 453 14.59 -49.28 6.24
CA GLU A 453 13.34 -49.65 6.94
C GLU A 453 12.20 -49.91 5.95
N ASP A 454 11.99 -49.03 4.96
CA ASP A 454 10.96 -49.19 3.92
C ASP A 454 11.23 -50.46 3.06
N GLU A 455 12.50 -50.79 2.78
CA GLU A 455 12.90 -52.02 2.07
C GLU A 455 12.65 -53.29 2.91
N LYS A 456 13.03 -53.29 4.20
CA LYS A 456 12.71 -54.40 5.12
C LYS A 456 11.22 -54.58 5.33
N ALA A 457 10.44 -53.49 5.36
CA ALA A 457 8.99 -53.56 5.45
C ALA A 457 8.35 -54.16 4.19
N LEU A 458 8.87 -53.84 3.00
CA LEU A 458 8.44 -54.45 1.73
C LEU A 458 8.81 -55.94 1.66
N GLU A 459 9.98 -56.32 2.15
CA GLU A 459 10.41 -57.73 2.24
C GLU A 459 9.49 -58.52 3.19
N ALA A 460 9.15 -57.97 4.36
CA ALA A 460 8.19 -58.54 5.28
C ALA A 460 6.74 -58.59 4.73
N GLU A 461 6.29 -57.60 3.95
CA GLU A 461 4.98 -57.65 3.25
C GLU A 461 4.97 -58.78 2.21
N ASN A 462 6.06 -58.94 1.45
CA ASN A 462 6.17 -59.99 0.44
C ASN A 462 6.25 -61.40 1.05
N ALA A 463 6.98 -61.58 2.16
CA ALA A 463 6.99 -62.85 2.89
C ALA A 463 5.59 -63.23 3.41
N LYS A 464 4.85 -62.28 3.99
CA LYS A 464 3.45 -62.51 4.42
C LYS A 464 2.50 -62.81 3.24
N ARG A 465 2.71 -62.20 2.07
CA ARG A 465 1.93 -62.50 0.85
C ARG A 465 2.22 -63.90 0.32
N ALA A 466 3.49 -64.32 0.31
CA ALA A 466 3.90 -65.65 -0.11
C ALA A 466 3.26 -66.75 0.76
N ALA A 467 3.23 -66.56 2.09
CA ALA A 467 2.56 -67.47 3.02
C ALA A 467 1.03 -67.59 2.81
N LEU A 468 0.40 -66.61 2.14
CA LEU A 468 -1.02 -66.60 1.78
C LEU A 468 -1.29 -67.06 0.34
N GLY A 469 -0.27 -67.54 -0.39
CA GLY A 469 -0.39 -67.90 -1.81
C GLY A 469 -0.66 -66.71 -2.75
N ILE A 470 -0.57 -65.48 -2.25
CA ILE A 470 -0.84 -64.27 -3.04
C ILE A 470 0.45 -63.87 -3.78
N PRO A 471 0.42 -63.71 -5.11
CA PRO A 471 1.63 -63.35 -5.86
C PRO A 471 2.24 -62.04 -5.35
N PRO A 472 3.58 -61.95 -5.31
CA PRO A 472 4.26 -60.78 -4.75
C PRO A 472 3.89 -59.52 -5.53
N LYS A 473 3.76 -58.40 -4.81
CA LYS A 473 3.57 -57.08 -5.45
C LYS A 473 4.80 -56.81 -6.32
N ARG A 474 4.65 -56.99 -7.63
CA ARG A 474 5.68 -56.61 -8.60
C ARG A 474 6.08 -55.17 -8.32
N LYS A 475 7.35 -54.94 -7.96
CA LYS A 475 7.93 -53.59 -7.92
C LYS A 475 7.51 -52.89 -9.22
N PRO A 476 7.04 -51.63 -9.19
CA PRO A 476 6.59 -50.95 -10.40
C PRO A 476 7.72 -51.03 -11.42
N LYS A 477 7.49 -51.73 -12.53
CA LYS A 477 8.52 -51.94 -13.55
C LYS A 477 9.11 -50.58 -13.89
N GLN A 478 10.44 -50.49 -13.87
CA GLN A 478 11.12 -49.33 -14.46
C GLN A 478 10.56 -49.19 -15.87
N ALA A 479 9.88 -48.06 -16.11
CA ALA A 479 9.47 -47.72 -17.46
C ALA A 479 10.75 -47.60 -18.29
N VAL A 480 10.69 -48.13 -19.51
CA VAL A 480 11.73 -48.12 -20.54
C VAL A 480 12.56 -46.83 -20.47
N GLU A 481 13.88 -46.97 -20.49
CA GLU A 481 14.82 -45.84 -20.40
C GLU A 481 14.61 -44.83 -21.54
N VAL A 482 13.79 -43.82 -21.28
CA VAL A 482 13.83 -42.55 -22.00
C VAL A 482 14.97 -41.73 -21.38
N PRO A 483 15.92 -41.22 -22.17
CA PRO A 483 17.14 -40.59 -21.65
C PRO A 483 16.85 -39.44 -20.66
N PRO A 484 17.64 -39.31 -19.57
CA PRO A 484 17.29 -38.49 -18.40
C PRO A 484 17.36 -36.97 -18.59
N GLU A 485 17.53 -36.44 -19.80
CA GLU A 485 17.73 -35.01 -20.06
C GLU A 485 16.50 -34.12 -19.80
N GLU A 486 15.28 -34.62 -20.03
CA GLU A 486 14.08 -33.75 -19.99
C GLU A 486 13.59 -33.39 -18.56
N ALA A 487 14.00 -34.14 -17.54
CA ALA A 487 13.44 -34.03 -16.19
C ALA A 487 13.73 -32.68 -15.48
N HIS A 488 14.78 -31.95 -15.90
CA HIS A 488 15.23 -30.71 -15.26
C HIS A 488 14.99 -29.43 -16.07
N LEU A 489 14.17 -29.48 -17.13
CA LEU A 489 13.81 -28.30 -17.91
C LEU A 489 12.79 -27.41 -17.17
N ASN A 490 13.11 -26.11 -17.07
CA ASN A 490 12.24 -25.10 -16.45
C ASN A 490 10.82 -25.11 -17.06
N LYS A 491 9.78 -24.78 -16.27
CA LYS A 491 8.36 -24.73 -16.69
C LYS A 491 8.08 -23.99 -18.02
N LYS A 492 8.95 -23.09 -18.48
CA LYS A 492 8.85 -22.45 -19.80
C LYS A 492 9.27 -23.36 -20.95
N ALA A 493 10.39 -24.08 -20.85
CA ALA A 493 10.85 -25.02 -21.88
C ALA A 493 9.90 -26.21 -22.01
N ARG A 494 9.44 -26.77 -20.89
CA ARG A 494 8.41 -27.83 -20.88
C ARG A 494 7.04 -27.36 -21.40
N LYS A 495 6.77 -26.04 -21.40
CA LYS A 495 5.61 -25.47 -22.09
C LYS A 495 5.87 -25.34 -23.59
N PHE A 496 7.04 -24.86 -23.99
CA PHE A 496 7.42 -24.76 -25.41
C PHE A 496 7.37 -26.12 -26.13
N LEU A 497 7.94 -27.18 -25.55
CA LEU A 497 7.82 -28.55 -26.09
C LEU A 497 6.35 -29.02 -26.20
N ARG A 498 5.51 -28.67 -25.22
CA ARG A 498 4.08 -29.04 -25.23
C ARG A 498 3.29 -28.26 -26.27
N ASP A 499 3.63 -26.99 -26.48
CA ASP A 499 3.02 -26.13 -27.49
C ASP A 499 3.50 -26.54 -28.91
N GLN A 500 4.76 -26.99 -29.08
CA GLN A 500 5.29 -27.60 -30.31
C GLN A 500 4.58 -28.93 -30.64
N ARG A 501 4.54 -29.90 -29.72
CA ARG A 501 3.83 -31.16 -29.96
C ARG A 501 2.36 -30.96 -30.31
N LYS A 502 1.69 -29.97 -29.69
CA LYS A 502 0.31 -29.59 -30.06
C LYS A 502 0.19 -28.93 -31.43
N ALA A 503 1.23 -28.26 -31.91
CA ALA A 503 1.25 -27.71 -33.27
C ALA A 503 1.46 -28.83 -34.31
N GLU A 504 2.37 -29.78 -34.06
CA GLU A 504 2.57 -30.97 -34.91
C GLU A 504 1.34 -31.88 -34.94
N GLU A 505 0.67 -32.08 -33.81
CA GLU A 505 -0.55 -32.87 -33.69
C GLU A 505 -1.73 -32.18 -34.42
N ALA A 506 -1.83 -30.86 -34.35
CA ALA A 506 -2.83 -30.09 -35.12
C ALA A 506 -2.53 -30.08 -36.63
N ALA A 507 -1.25 -30.01 -37.02
CA ALA A 507 -0.81 -30.07 -38.41
C ALA A 507 -1.15 -31.41 -39.09
N LYS A 508 -0.93 -32.52 -38.40
CA LYS A 508 -1.32 -33.87 -38.85
C LYS A 508 -2.83 -34.03 -39.05
N LEU A 509 -3.65 -33.12 -38.50
CA LEU A 509 -5.10 -33.08 -38.64
C LEU A 509 -5.61 -32.01 -39.62
N SER A 510 -4.76 -31.05 -40.05
CA SER A 510 -5.14 -30.00 -41.01
C SER A 510 -4.70 -30.28 -42.44
N GLY A 511 -3.70 -31.15 -42.65
CA GLY A 511 -3.14 -31.41 -43.98
C GLY A 511 -2.26 -30.28 -44.53
N GLU A 512 -2.00 -29.24 -43.72
CA GLU A 512 -1.09 -28.13 -44.05
C GLU A 512 0.35 -28.67 -44.19
N SER A 513 1.11 -28.21 -45.19
CA SER A 513 2.47 -28.69 -45.43
C SER A 513 3.45 -28.17 -44.34
N LYS A 514 4.58 -28.86 -44.15
CA LYS A 514 5.59 -28.45 -43.16
C LYS A 514 6.07 -27.00 -43.36
N GLU A 515 6.23 -26.57 -44.61
CA GLU A 515 6.68 -25.22 -44.96
C GLU A 515 5.65 -24.14 -44.59
N GLU A 516 4.35 -24.39 -44.78
CA GLU A 516 3.30 -23.46 -44.34
C GLU A 516 3.27 -23.28 -42.82
N ILE A 517 3.60 -24.33 -42.07
CA ILE A 517 3.64 -24.33 -40.61
C ILE A 517 4.84 -23.51 -40.09
N GLU A 518 6.02 -23.68 -40.69
CA GLU A 518 7.19 -22.87 -40.35
C GLU A 518 6.99 -21.39 -40.70
N ALA A 519 6.51 -21.09 -41.92
CA ALA A 519 6.19 -19.72 -42.35
C ALA A 519 5.14 -19.05 -41.43
N ARG A 520 4.22 -19.82 -40.86
CA ARG A 520 3.22 -19.34 -39.90
C ARG A 520 3.80 -19.11 -38.50
N LEU A 521 4.74 -19.95 -38.05
CA LEU A 521 5.45 -19.78 -36.78
C LEU A 521 6.38 -18.56 -36.82
N GLU A 522 7.12 -18.34 -37.91
CA GLU A 522 7.93 -17.13 -38.09
C GLU A 522 7.07 -15.85 -38.08
N LYS A 523 5.96 -15.84 -38.83
CA LYS A 523 5.00 -14.73 -38.83
C LYS A 523 4.41 -14.47 -37.44
N GLU A 524 4.17 -15.51 -36.63
CA GLU A 524 3.74 -15.31 -35.23
C GLU A 524 4.89 -14.78 -34.34
N GLU A 525 6.12 -15.25 -34.52
CA GLU A 525 7.26 -14.74 -33.74
C GLU A 525 7.57 -13.26 -34.07
N ALA A 526 7.56 -12.88 -35.34
CA ALA A 526 7.66 -11.49 -35.78
C ALA A 526 6.56 -10.62 -35.15
N ALA A 527 5.31 -11.07 -35.19
CA ALA A 527 4.19 -10.36 -34.55
C ALA A 527 4.32 -10.27 -33.01
N ARG A 528 4.98 -11.24 -32.36
CA ARG A 528 5.30 -11.20 -30.93
C ARG A 528 6.46 -10.24 -30.63
N LYS A 529 7.48 -10.17 -31.50
CA LYS A 529 8.59 -9.20 -31.40
C LYS A 529 8.08 -7.76 -31.52
N ILE A 530 7.27 -7.46 -32.54
CA ILE A 530 6.64 -6.14 -32.76
C ILE A 530 5.81 -5.70 -31.54
N LYS A 531 4.91 -6.57 -31.04
CA LYS A 531 4.12 -6.24 -29.83
C LYS A 531 4.97 -6.05 -28.58
N LYS A 532 6.13 -6.70 -28.47
CA LYS A 532 7.04 -6.52 -27.34
C LYS A 532 7.78 -5.17 -27.43
N ALA A 533 8.14 -4.73 -28.64
CA ALA A 533 8.67 -3.38 -28.88
C ALA A 533 7.62 -2.30 -28.60
N GLU A 534 6.39 -2.44 -29.11
CA GLU A 534 5.28 -1.51 -28.88
C GLU A 534 4.97 -1.31 -27.39
N ASN A 535 4.95 -2.40 -26.61
CA ASN A 535 4.76 -2.33 -25.15
C ASN A 535 5.99 -1.79 -24.39
N LYS A 536 7.20 -1.81 -24.99
CA LYS A 536 8.39 -1.15 -24.42
C LYS A 536 8.30 0.35 -24.66
N ALA A 537 7.98 0.78 -25.88
CA ALA A 537 7.79 2.17 -26.26
C ALA A 537 6.72 2.86 -25.39
N LYS A 538 5.52 2.29 -25.29
CA LYS A 538 4.42 2.80 -24.43
C LYS A 538 4.79 2.87 -22.94
N LYS A 539 5.76 2.07 -22.48
CA LYS A 539 6.26 2.14 -21.10
C LYS A 539 7.28 3.27 -20.94
N GLU A 540 8.19 3.43 -21.90
CA GLU A 540 9.16 4.54 -21.88
C GLU A 540 8.47 5.90 -22.03
N GLU A 541 7.41 5.99 -22.84
CA GLU A 541 6.53 7.16 -22.96
C GLU A 541 5.86 7.51 -21.62
N LEU A 542 5.27 6.51 -20.94
CA LEU A 542 4.69 6.71 -19.60
C LEU A 542 5.75 7.13 -18.56
N ASP A 543 6.93 6.52 -18.60
CA ASP A 543 8.04 6.88 -17.69
C ASP A 543 8.56 8.32 -17.97
N ARG A 544 8.58 8.78 -19.23
CA ARG A 544 8.87 10.19 -19.60
C ARG A 544 7.79 11.15 -19.10
N HIS A 545 6.51 10.84 -19.28
CA HIS A 545 5.41 11.68 -18.77
C HIS A 545 5.45 11.79 -17.24
N VAL A 546 5.82 10.72 -16.53
CA VAL A 546 6.02 10.75 -15.07
C VAL A 546 7.25 11.57 -14.67
N ALA A 547 8.29 11.64 -15.51
CA ALA A 547 9.44 12.50 -15.29
C ALA A 547 9.11 13.99 -15.50
N ALA A 548 8.39 14.34 -16.56
CA ALA A 548 7.94 15.71 -16.85
C ALA A 548 7.12 16.29 -15.69
N VAL A 549 6.08 15.57 -15.24
CA VAL A 549 5.23 15.97 -14.09
C VAL A 549 6.04 16.10 -12.77
N MET A 550 7.17 15.39 -12.64
CA MET A 550 8.08 15.54 -11.49
C MET A 550 9.01 16.76 -11.60
N LEU A 551 9.30 17.26 -12.80
CA LEU A 551 10.08 18.48 -13.02
C LEU A 551 9.21 19.72 -12.85
N GLU A 552 8.06 19.75 -13.52
CA GLU A 552 7.05 20.82 -13.41
C GLU A 552 6.65 21.07 -11.94
N LYS A 553 6.44 20.00 -11.16
CA LYS A 553 6.17 20.12 -9.72
C LYS A 553 7.34 20.74 -8.92
N LYS A 554 8.59 20.48 -9.28
CA LYS A 554 9.75 21.10 -8.61
C LYS A 554 9.86 22.58 -8.97
N GLU A 555 9.57 22.94 -10.21
CA GLU A 555 9.57 24.33 -10.65
C GLU A 555 8.47 25.13 -9.96
N ALA A 556 7.27 24.55 -9.80
CA ALA A 556 6.20 25.15 -9.01
C ALA A 556 6.61 25.34 -7.53
N GLU A 557 7.24 24.34 -6.90
CA GLU A 557 7.77 24.47 -5.53
C GLU A 557 8.86 25.55 -5.44
N ALA A 558 9.73 25.69 -6.45
CA ALA A 558 10.78 26.72 -6.50
C ALA A 558 10.24 28.15 -6.76
N ARG A 559 9.20 28.30 -7.60
CA ARG A 559 8.51 29.60 -7.80
C ARG A 559 7.87 30.08 -6.49
N PHE A 560 7.22 29.18 -5.76
CA PHE A 560 6.57 29.50 -4.48
C PHE A 560 7.57 29.87 -3.36
N GLU A 561 8.79 29.30 -3.35
CA GLU A 561 9.85 29.76 -2.44
C GLU A 561 10.40 31.15 -2.82
N LYS A 562 10.56 31.45 -4.12
CA LYS A 562 10.98 32.80 -4.58
C LYS A 562 9.94 33.87 -4.24
N GLU A 563 8.65 33.58 -4.44
CA GLU A 563 7.56 34.51 -4.09
C GLU A 563 7.51 34.81 -2.58
N LYS A 564 7.66 33.78 -1.74
CA LYS A 564 7.78 33.95 -0.27
C LYS A 564 9.03 34.72 0.16
N ALA A 565 10.11 34.67 -0.61
CA ALA A 565 11.30 35.48 -0.35
C ALA A 565 11.05 36.96 -0.70
N ALA A 566 10.41 37.24 -1.85
CA ALA A 566 10.04 38.59 -2.26
C ALA A 566 9.10 39.28 -1.24
N GLN A 567 8.01 38.62 -0.84
CA GLN A 567 7.08 39.15 0.18
C GLN A 567 7.73 39.40 1.55
N LYS A 568 8.83 38.70 1.88
CA LYS A 568 9.62 38.95 3.10
C LYS A 568 10.63 40.10 2.96
N ALA A 569 11.11 40.40 1.75
CA ALA A 569 11.94 41.56 1.50
C ALA A 569 11.12 42.85 1.55
N GLU A 570 9.95 42.86 0.91
CA GLU A 570 9.03 44.01 0.87
C GLU A 570 8.57 44.44 2.28
N LYS A 571 8.23 43.47 3.14
CA LYS A 571 7.89 43.73 4.56
C LYS A 571 9.06 44.20 5.43
N LYS A 572 10.31 44.14 4.95
CA LYS A 572 11.48 44.71 5.64
C LYS A 572 11.84 46.11 5.14
N ALA A 573 11.52 46.46 3.89
CA ALA A 573 11.76 47.79 3.35
C ALA A 573 10.85 48.88 3.98
N LYS A 574 9.68 48.52 4.51
CA LYS A 574 8.68 49.45 5.04
C LYS A 574 8.79 49.73 6.55
N LYS A 575 9.99 49.64 7.14
CA LYS A 575 10.19 49.78 8.60
C LYS A 575 11.48 50.53 9.01
N GLN A 576 11.75 51.67 8.35
CA GLN A 576 12.74 52.64 8.81
C GLN A 576 12.25 54.08 8.57
N GLU A 577 11.52 54.63 9.54
CA GLU A 577 11.77 55.97 10.09
C GLU A 577 11.05 56.11 11.45
N PRO A 578 11.60 56.87 12.42
CA PRO A 578 10.93 57.18 13.69
C PRO A 578 10.56 58.68 13.81
N ASP A 579 9.39 59.01 14.37
CA ASP A 579 9.35 59.77 15.64
C ASP A 579 7.94 60.02 16.25
N ARG A 580 7.97 60.29 17.57
CA ARG A 580 7.01 61.01 18.42
C ARG A 580 5.48 60.78 18.34
N ALA A 581 5.01 60.14 19.42
CA ALA A 581 3.93 60.60 20.32
C ALA A 581 2.53 60.99 19.78
N SER A 582 1.52 60.20 20.15
CA SER A 582 0.36 60.66 20.94
C SER A 582 -0.56 59.48 21.29
N ALA A 583 -1.39 59.65 22.34
CA ALA A 583 -2.35 58.65 22.77
C ALA A 583 -3.74 58.91 22.15
N ALA A 584 -4.37 57.87 21.59
CA ALA A 584 -5.80 57.84 21.27
C ALA A 584 -6.33 56.39 21.18
N ALA A 585 -7.64 56.23 21.29
CA ALA A 585 -8.30 54.98 21.65
C ALA A 585 -8.90 54.19 20.46
N ILE A 586 -8.85 52.85 20.55
CA ILE A 586 -9.89 51.86 20.09
C ILE A 586 -10.08 51.72 18.54
N PRO A 587 -10.56 50.57 17.97
CA PRO A 587 -10.81 49.22 18.50
C PRO A 587 -10.00 48.08 17.84
N GLU A 588 -9.75 46.99 18.58
CA GLU A 588 -9.40 45.70 17.97
C GLU A 588 -10.65 45.00 17.41
N LYS A 589 -10.74 44.84 16.07
CA LYS A 589 -11.66 43.83 15.47
C LYS A 589 -11.12 42.42 15.69
N LYS A 590 -11.24 41.92 16.93
CA LYS A 590 -11.01 40.51 17.26
C LYS A 590 -12.11 39.65 16.66
N GLY A 591 -11.75 38.81 15.69
CA GLY A 591 -12.64 37.75 15.20
C GLY A 591 -13.13 36.90 16.37
N LEU A 592 -14.45 36.79 16.52
CA LEU A 592 -15.14 36.14 17.63
C LEU A 592 -14.98 34.61 17.59
N ALA A 593 -13.76 34.13 17.86
CA ALA A 593 -13.51 32.77 18.30
C ALA A 593 -14.20 32.58 19.66
N VAL A 594 -15.46 32.15 19.63
CA VAL A 594 -16.36 32.00 20.78
C VAL A 594 -15.66 31.28 21.92
N GLN A 595 -15.26 32.03 22.95
CA GLN A 595 -14.51 31.48 24.07
C GLN A 595 -15.43 30.54 24.87
N TRP A 596 -14.98 29.31 25.11
CA TRP A 596 -15.81 28.23 25.66
C TRP A 596 -16.05 28.32 27.18
N ASN A 597 -15.59 29.39 27.83
CA ASN A 597 -15.67 29.54 29.28
C ASN A 597 -17.10 29.89 29.72
N SER A 598 -17.78 28.93 30.37
CA SER A 598 -19.08 29.12 31.03
C SER A 598 -19.03 30.17 32.14
N ASP A 599 -17.88 30.32 32.82
CA ASP A 599 -17.77 31.15 34.01
C ASP A 599 -17.74 32.65 33.71
N LYS A 600 -17.38 33.03 32.49
CA LYS A 600 -17.44 34.43 32.02
C LYS A 600 -18.84 34.86 31.56
N LEU A 601 -19.82 33.96 31.50
CA LEU A 601 -21.22 34.33 31.28
C LEU A 601 -21.86 34.69 32.62
N GLY A 602 -21.93 35.99 32.88
CA GLY A 602 -22.68 36.56 33.98
C GLY A 602 -24.20 36.40 33.75
N GLY A 603 -24.89 35.86 34.75
CA GLY A 603 -26.33 35.61 34.70
C GLY A 603 -26.72 34.21 34.21
N GLY A 604 -27.64 33.58 34.94
CA GLY A 604 -28.16 32.24 34.62
C GLY A 604 -28.81 32.16 33.24
N ALA A 605 -29.54 33.20 32.83
CA ALA A 605 -30.20 33.27 31.53
C ALA A 605 -29.21 33.14 30.36
N ALA A 606 -28.06 33.83 30.39
CA ALA A 606 -27.05 33.74 29.34
C ALA A 606 -26.39 32.35 29.27
N ARG A 607 -26.25 31.66 30.41
CA ARG A 607 -25.79 30.26 30.45
C ARG A 607 -26.86 29.32 29.88
N GLN A 608 -28.12 29.52 30.24
CA GLN A 608 -29.24 28.71 29.77
C GLN A 608 -29.47 28.87 28.27
N ASP A 609 -29.32 30.07 27.71
CA ASP A 609 -29.47 30.30 26.27
C ASP A 609 -28.29 29.72 25.46
N LYS A 610 -27.06 29.79 26.00
CA LYS A 610 -25.89 29.09 25.42
C LYS A 610 -26.06 27.57 25.49
N PHE A 611 -26.67 27.05 26.55
CA PHE A 611 -26.98 25.63 26.73
C PHE A 611 -28.08 25.15 25.77
N ASN A 612 -29.16 25.93 25.62
CA ASN A 612 -30.24 25.66 24.66
C ASN A 612 -29.74 25.71 23.21
N ARG A 613 -28.81 26.62 22.89
CA ARG A 613 -28.11 26.65 21.60
C ARG A 613 -27.19 25.43 21.39
N LEU A 614 -26.59 24.88 22.45
CA LEU A 614 -25.76 23.67 22.41
C LEU A 614 -26.62 22.40 22.24
N LEU A 615 -27.78 22.34 22.87
CA LEU A 615 -28.79 21.28 22.69
C LEU A 615 -29.54 21.37 21.35
N GLY A 616 -29.26 22.39 20.52
CA GLY A 616 -29.89 22.59 19.22
C GLY A 616 -31.32 23.14 19.26
N ALA A 617 -31.84 23.48 20.45
CA ALA A 617 -33.21 23.96 20.64
C ALA A 617 -33.47 25.36 20.06
N LYS A 618 -32.42 26.17 19.85
CA LYS A 618 -32.48 27.44 19.09
C LYS A 618 -31.76 27.30 17.74
N LYS A 619 -32.48 26.73 16.75
CA LYS A 619 -32.14 26.74 15.31
C LYS A 619 -33.28 27.36 14.48
N ALA A 620 -33.54 28.65 14.71
CA ALA A 620 -34.34 29.49 13.82
C ALA A 620 -33.95 30.97 14.03
N ASN A 621 -33.92 31.71 12.93
CA ASN A 621 -33.90 33.17 12.74
C ASN A 621 -33.43 34.07 13.91
N VAL A 622 -32.34 34.78 13.67
CA VAL A 622 -32.18 36.18 14.13
C VAL A 622 -32.42 37.06 12.90
N GLU A 623 -33.15 38.14 13.09
CA GLU A 623 -33.86 38.88 12.04
C GLU A 623 -33.00 39.94 11.36
N GLU A 624 -33.23 40.17 10.06
CA GLU A 624 -33.34 41.53 9.53
C GLU A 624 -34.39 41.58 8.40
N LYS A 625 -34.74 42.79 7.96
CA LYS A 625 -36.13 43.16 7.64
C LYS A 625 -36.61 42.90 6.19
N SER A 626 -37.93 42.74 6.11
CA SER A 626 -38.86 43.33 5.12
C SER A 626 -39.44 42.48 3.97
N GLU A 627 -40.70 42.82 3.71
CA GLU A 627 -41.60 42.51 2.58
C GLU A 627 -42.29 41.14 2.42
N GLU A 628 -43.59 41.23 2.15
CA GLU A 628 -44.54 40.15 1.96
C GLU A 628 -44.29 39.35 0.68
N ARG A 629 -44.39 38.01 0.77
CA ARG A 629 -44.97 37.19 -0.30
C ARG A 629 -45.54 35.87 0.25
N LYS A 630 -46.87 35.75 0.14
CA LYS A 630 -47.63 34.54 0.50
C LYS A 630 -47.15 33.35 -0.33
N SER A 631 -46.64 32.31 0.31
CA SER A 631 -46.33 31.02 -0.36
C SER A 631 -46.70 29.82 0.52
N LYS A 632 -46.95 28.67 -0.14
CA LYS A 632 -47.73 27.55 0.41
C LYS A 632 -47.00 26.80 1.54
N LYS A 633 -47.74 26.56 2.63
CA LYS A 633 -47.40 25.69 3.76
C LYS A 633 -47.30 24.21 3.33
N VAL A 634 -46.14 23.77 2.85
CA VAL A 634 -45.83 22.35 2.68
C VAL A 634 -45.34 21.80 4.03
N LYS A 635 -46.18 21.00 4.68
CA LYS A 635 -45.83 20.28 5.91
C LYS A 635 -44.82 19.17 5.59
N ASN A 636 -43.54 19.45 5.75
CA ASN A 636 -42.53 18.40 5.94
C ASN A 636 -42.57 17.90 7.39
N GLU A 637 -43.74 17.44 7.84
CA GLU A 637 -43.84 16.58 9.02
C GLU A 637 -43.18 15.25 8.62
N VAL A 638 -41.91 15.08 9.04
CA VAL A 638 -41.25 13.78 8.96
C VAL A 638 -42.04 12.86 9.85
N ASP A 639 -42.75 11.93 9.22
CA ASP A 639 -43.75 11.06 9.82
C ASP A 639 -43.13 10.24 10.97
N LEU A 640 -43.25 10.76 12.20
CA LEU A 640 -42.47 10.28 13.35
C LEU A 640 -42.81 8.82 13.67
N GLU A 641 -44.06 8.42 13.45
CA GLU A 641 -44.52 7.03 13.56
C GLU A 641 -43.77 6.09 12.60
N LYS A 642 -43.49 6.52 11.36
CA LYS A 642 -42.70 5.72 10.41
C LYS A 642 -41.24 5.59 10.84
N VAL A 643 -40.65 6.65 11.41
CA VAL A 643 -39.28 6.63 11.93
C VAL A 643 -39.19 5.74 13.18
N GLN A 644 -40.19 5.80 14.06
CA GLN A 644 -40.27 4.99 15.27
C GLN A 644 -40.48 3.50 14.93
N ASN A 645 -41.42 3.17 14.05
CA ASN A 645 -41.66 1.80 13.58
C ASN A 645 -40.43 1.18 12.90
N GLU A 646 -39.67 1.95 12.11
CA GLU A 646 -38.42 1.46 11.50
C GLU A 646 -37.31 1.24 12.53
N LEU A 647 -37.22 2.09 13.57
CA LEU A 647 -36.27 1.89 14.69
C LEU A 647 -36.62 0.65 15.52
N GLU A 648 -37.90 0.43 15.83
CA GLU A 648 -38.38 -0.76 16.53
C GLU A 648 -38.08 -2.03 15.71
N ARG A 649 -38.38 -2.02 14.40
CA ARG A 649 -38.08 -3.13 13.49
C ARG A 649 -36.58 -3.46 13.38
N GLN A 650 -35.71 -2.44 13.40
CA GLN A 650 -34.25 -2.64 13.43
C GLN A 650 -33.78 -3.20 14.78
N TYR A 651 -34.38 -2.76 15.89
CA TYR A 651 -34.09 -3.28 17.23
C TYR A 651 -34.52 -4.74 17.38
N GLU A 652 -35.73 -5.10 16.95
CA GLU A 652 -36.22 -6.47 16.94
C GLU A 652 -35.37 -7.40 16.06
N SER A 653 -35.02 -6.97 14.85
CA SER A 653 -34.12 -7.71 13.96
C SER A 653 -32.74 -7.95 14.60
N GLY A 654 -32.19 -6.92 15.26
CA GLY A 654 -30.93 -7.00 16.01
C GLY A 654 -30.99 -7.89 17.25
N MET A 655 -32.14 -7.95 17.94
CA MET A 655 -32.37 -8.90 19.04
C MET A 655 -32.54 -10.32 18.53
N LYS A 656 -33.36 -10.53 17.49
CA LYS A 656 -33.63 -11.85 16.91
C LYS A 656 -32.35 -12.50 16.38
N MET A 657 -31.47 -11.74 15.71
CA MET A 657 -30.13 -12.23 15.32
C MET A 657 -29.21 -12.60 16.50
N LYS A 658 -29.39 -12.02 17.70
CA LYS A 658 -28.61 -12.43 18.89
C LYS A 658 -29.12 -13.72 19.51
N TYR A 659 -30.44 -13.95 19.49
CA TYR A 659 -31.06 -15.13 20.10
C TYR A 659 -31.09 -16.35 19.15
N ASP A 660 -31.47 -16.19 17.87
CA ASP A 660 -31.31 -17.24 16.84
C ASP A 660 -29.83 -17.50 16.50
N GLY A 661 -28.95 -16.55 16.84
CA GLY A 661 -27.49 -16.73 16.88
C GLY A 661 -27.00 -17.72 17.94
N GLY A 662 -27.90 -18.34 18.71
CA GLY A 662 -27.67 -19.38 19.73
C GLY A 662 -27.10 -20.72 19.22
N GLY A 663 -26.38 -20.71 18.10
CA GLY A 663 -25.63 -21.86 17.58
C GLY A 663 -24.62 -22.36 18.60
N LYS A 664 -25.00 -23.41 19.34
CA LYS A 664 -24.26 -24.16 20.36
C LYS A 664 -22.77 -23.77 20.43
N ARG A 665 -22.46 -22.85 21.35
CA ARG A 665 -21.09 -22.65 21.87
C ARG A 665 -20.66 -23.96 22.53
N ARG A 666 -20.15 -24.91 21.73
CA ARG A 666 -19.43 -26.08 22.24
C ARG A 666 -18.33 -25.54 23.17
N GLY A 667 -18.45 -25.86 24.45
CA GLY A 667 -17.48 -25.46 25.44
C GLY A 667 -16.10 -25.98 25.03
N LEU A 668 -15.15 -25.07 24.91
CA LEU A 668 -13.73 -25.41 25.05
C LEU A 668 -13.48 -25.50 26.57
N GLY A 669 -13.86 -26.64 27.14
CA GLY A 669 -13.39 -27.13 28.42
C GLY A 669 -12.53 -28.37 28.17
N ALA A 670 -11.56 -28.60 29.07
CA ALA A 670 -10.38 -29.46 28.91
C ALA A 670 -9.34 -28.91 27.91
#